data_AF-A0A1D2RGK9-F1
#
_entry.id   AF-A0A1D2RGK9-F1
#
_cell.length_a   1.000
_cell.length_b   1.000
_cell.length_c   1.000
_cell.angle_alpha   90.00
_cell.angle_beta   90.00
_cell.angle_gamma   90.00
#
_symmetry.space_group_name_H-M   'P 1'
#
loop_
_entity.id
_entity.type
_entity.pdbx_description
1 polymer ?
#
loop_
_entity_poly.entity_id
_entity_poly.type
_entity_poly.pdbx_seq_one_letter_code
_entity_poly.pdbx_strand_id
1 'polypeptide(L)'
;MFINITDVSPPTSNSPVDASYKQNSSATINWTLTDNVAPGYYIVYCNGIVQNASTTWVNNTNLQVWVNTSTVGNNWNYTIVFNDSAGNSGTPDTVFINITNTAPTVTLMTIAGQGNASYTSDNTTNIQFNTTDKEQFVLNCSIYINGTLNNTNISVTTGTPTNITTTELADGKYLVYVNCSDGLLSNVSQTWGFTVDTTNPQVAITSPTPGQYFNTTTLTINGTSTDTNLNYTNITVYNSTWSAVNSTINNSATWSWTVTIIQGDGLYHINATGYDNATNSNTTSINVTIDTTAPAISFNLETEPNNTYFNRNWVYANWTFTEDNLANITAEIFNSTGSSINQTTFTSATYEINWTLIGLDEEYVYNVTVCDVLNRCNNTETRIITLDDTNPQISFSANTTTQGYHSQAYIYTCANITETNIGTVTYYNGTANQTISSPYCVNTTDLSDGTYSIQWFINDSAGNQNQTTARAITLDTTYPQISFSANTTTQDYHSQTYIYTCANITETNIGTVTLFNTSANETIAAPYCKNITNLATDANYTIRWFINDSAGNQNQTELRWIYLDYTNPQIHTLRSNDTDNVSRSDRVLNFTVNATDTNIASVTLNGTLMTEGTGGIWYLSSNASDLGCTSDGSCLLTATATDKAGNANETNYVLTIDDTKPWVNNLTAAPSSAPANSSINISANVTDPSGVGTVRANVSWDSNYEIIILTNVTDIYSANFTNTSLRGIYNVTIIANDTAGNLNGTETTTFRIYGCGDTICDNGETCSSCETDCGGCSGKKGCNHDDDKCDSDEYCDNRNCVKVQCGCGVAGNHTCYEYECCSAQDCRKDQQCSSSHMCQNIPAVNENNTVKNETGSQNQTAPQNRTGSGNQTVSGNQTEENLRLVLEALKNANKGENVTLTVTDGDGNRLPNVTVRVIFPSGETRTYTTDDNGQFTFTASEGGTVRFEASKEGYIGAQSATAVKEGEITNGSETPPPQPQNLPSDRRYIWVLAALLIIGLAATLVFLALRKKKRRKTPGIK
;
A
#
# COMPACT_ATOMS: atom_id res chain seq x y z
N MET A 1 -17.01 -112.58 -162.76
CA MET A 1 -17.87 -111.41 -163.02
C MET A 1 -17.67 -110.47 -161.85
N PHE A 2 -17.10 -109.28 -162.09
CA PHE A 2 -16.98 -108.25 -161.07
C PHE A 2 -18.20 -107.33 -161.17
N ILE A 3 -18.80 -106.97 -160.04
CA ILE A 3 -19.89 -106.00 -159.95
C ILE A 3 -19.31 -104.75 -159.31
N ASN A 4 -19.25 -103.65 -160.07
CA ASN A 4 -19.04 -102.34 -159.47
C ASN A 4 -20.37 -101.88 -158.88
N ILE A 5 -20.34 -101.48 -157.60
CA ILE A 5 -21.44 -100.74 -156.98
C ILE A 5 -21.12 -99.25 -157.17
N THR A 6 -22.06 -98.49 -157.71
CA THR A 6 -21.99 -97.04 -157.85
C THR A 6 -23.04 -96.41 -156.95
N ASP A 7 -22.63 -95.57 -156.01
CA ASP A 7 -23.58 -94.79 -155.19
C ASP A 7 -24.07 -93.56 -155.94
N VAL A 8 -25.30 -93.16 -155.64
CA VAL A 8 -26.06 -92.05 -156.26
C VAL A 8 -26.94 -91.32 -155.23
N SER A 9 -26.90 -91.71 -153.96
CA SER A 9 -27.70 -91.11 -152.89
C SER A 9 -26.84 -90.12 -152.09
N PRO A 10 -27.21 -88.83 -152.02
CA PRO A 10 -26.47 -87.86 -151.21
C PRO A 10 -26.64 -88.10 -149.70
N PRO A 11 -25.63 -87.76 -148.89
CA PRO A 11 -25.71 -87.87 -147.44
C PRO A 11 -26.68 -86.84 -146.83
N THR A 12 -27.10 -87.07 -145.58
CA THR A 12 -28.05 -86.19 -144.86
C THR A 12 -27.56 -85.78 -143.47
N SER A 13 -28.08 -84.66 -142.96
CA SER A 13 -27.82 -84.12 -141.61
C SER A 13 -29.00 -84.41 -140.66
N ASN A 14 -28.74 -84.36 -139.35
CA ASN A 14 -29.74 -84.43 -138.29
C ASN A 14 -30.48 -83.10 -138.01
N SER A 15 -30.06 -81.99 -138.62
CA SER A 15 -30.61 -80.62 -138.43
C SER A 15 -30.85 -80.23 -136.96
N PRO A 16 -29.77 -79.88 -136.22
CA PRO A 16 -29.87 -79.36 -134.85
C PRO A 16 -30.68 -78.06 -134.80
N VAL A 17 -31.32 -77.79 -133.66
CA VAL A 17 -32.13 -76.58 -133.46
C VAL A 17 -31.29 -75.36 -133.06
N ASP A 18 -31.79 -74.18 -133.41
CA ASP A 18 -31.30 -72.87 -132.94
C ASP A 18 -31.18 -72.82 -131.40
N ALA A 19 -30.16 -72.11 -130.90
CA ALA A 19 -29.86 -72.06 -129.47
C ALA A 19 -29.45 -70.66 -128.98
N SER A 20 -29.59 -70.44 -127.68
CA SER A 20 -29.08 -69.24 -127.00
C SER A 20 -28.11 -69.63 -125.90
N TYR A 21 -26.97 -68.94 -125.83
CA TYR A 21 -25.94 -69.14 -124.81
C TYR A 21 -25.63 -67.83 -124.07
N LYS A 22 -24.90 -67.95 -122.96
CA LYS A 22 -24.36 -66.79 -122.23
C LYS A 22 -23.01 -66.38 -122.83
N GLN A 23 -22.67 -65.10 -122.72
CA GLN A 23 -21.34 -64.62 -123.11
C GLN A 23 -20.26 -65.40 -122.33
N ASN A 24 -19.15 -65.71 -123.01
CA ASN A 24 -18.02 -66.49 -122.48
C ASN A 24 -18.33 -67.93 -122.03
N SER A 25 -19.54 -68.44 -122.24
CA SER A 25 -19.91 -69.82 -121.87
C SER A 25 -19.42 -70.88 -122.87
N SER A 26 -19.10 -72.07 -122.39
CA SER A 26 -18.66 -73.21 -123.22
C SER A 26 -19.84 -73.85 -123.96
N ALA A 27 -19.87 -73.77 -125.29
CA ALA A 27 -21.00 -74.21 -126.12
C ALA A 27 -20.58 -74.96 -127.40
N THR A 28 -21.38 -75.95 -127.81
CA THR A 28 -21.19 -76.71 -129.06
C THR A 28 -22.51 -76.97 -129.81
N ILE A 29 -22.45 -76.94 -131.14
CA ILE A 29 -23.47 -77.49 -132.05
C ILE A 29 -23.08 -78.96 -132.32
N ASN A 30 -24.08 -79.84 -132.41
CA ASN A 30 -23.90 -81.30 -132.44
C ASN A 30 -24.54 -81.89 -133.70
N TRP A 31 -23.79 -81.87 -134.80
CA TRP A 31 -24.23 -82.38 -136.11
C TRP A 31 -23.94 -83.88 -136.24
N THR A 32 -24.88 -84.65 -136.75
CA THR A 32 -24.67 -86.07 -137.10
C THR A 32 -25.01 -86.25 -138.56
N LEU A 33 -24.00 -86.66 -139.34
CA LEU A 33 -24.13 -86.90 -140.78
C LEU A 33 -24.32 -88.40 -141.04
N THR A 34 -25.18 -88.74 -142.01
CA THR A 34 -25.53 -90.13 -142.33
C THR A 34 -25.52 -90.42 -143.83
N ASP A 35 -25.09 -91.62 -144.17
CA ASP A 35 -24.84 -92.10 -145.54
C ASP A 35 -25.25 -93.58 -145.70
N ASN A 36 -25.47 -94.06 -146.93
CA ASN A 36 -25.82 -95.45 -147.22
C ASN A 36 -24.66 -96.35 -147.67
N VAL A 37 -23.47 -95.81 -148.00
CA VAL A 37 -22.28 -96.62 -148.37
C VAL A 37 -21.02 -96.19 -147.61
N ALA A 38 -20.52 -94.96 -147.78
CA ALA A 38 -19.22 -94.55 -147.26
C ALA A 38 -19.05 -93.01 -147.12
N PRO A 39 -18.70 -92.52 -145.91
CA PRO A 39 -18.66 -91.09 -145.59
C PRO A 39 -17.54 -90.34 -146.34
N GLY A 40 -17.76 -89.05 -146.57
CA GLY A 40 -16.81 -88.13 -147.23
C GLY A 40 -16.32 -87.02 -146.32
N TYR A 41 -16.45 -85.78 -146.78
CA TYR A 41 -15.91 -84.58 -146.13
C TYR A 41 -17.00 -83.60 -145.68
N TYR A 42 -16.68 -82.74 -144.72
CA TYR A 42 -17.51 -81.61 -144.31
C TYR A 42 -16.67 -80.35 -144.03
N ILE A 43 -17.29 -79.19 -144.25
CA ILE A 43 -16.81 -77.85 -143.91
C ILE A 43 -17.95 -77.13 -143.18
N VAL A 44 -17.64 -76.45 -142.09
CA VAL A 44 -18.55 -75.55 -141.38
C VAL A 44 -18.17 -74.10 -141.65
N TYR A 45 -19.17 -73.29 -141.91
CA TYR A 45 -19.06 -71.83 -142.01
C TYR A 45 -19.78 -71.20 -140.82
N CYS A 46 -19.27 -70.07 -140.31
CA CYS A 46 -20.03 -69.19 -139.43
C CYS A 46 -20.13 -67.82 -140.11
N ASN A 47 -21.36 -67.33 -140.33
CA ASN A 47 -21.63 -66.09 -141.09
C ASN A 47 -20.86 -66.02 -142.43
N GLY A 48 -20.76 -67.16 -143.13
CA GLY A 48 -20.04 -67.31 -144.40
C GLY A 48 -18.52 -67.48 -144.31
N ILE A 49 -17.92 -67.44 -143.11
CA ILE A 49 -16.48 -67.62 -142.90
C ILE A 49 -16.20 -69.06 -142.44
N VAL A 50 -15.27 -69.76 -143.09
CA VAL A 50 -14.86 -71.13 -142.75
C VAL A 50 -14.37 -71.22 -141.29
N GLN A 51 -14.97 -72.12 -140.50
CA GLN A 51 -14.60 -72.42 -139.11
C GLN A 51 -13.64 -73.60 -138.99
N ASN A 52 -13.83 -74.67 -139.77
CA ASN A 52 -12.90 -75.80 -139.87
C ASN A 52 -12.52 -76.09 -141.32
N ALA A 53 -11.30 -76.59 -141.52
CA ALA A 53 -10.88 -77.08 -142.83
C ALA A 53 -11.71 -78.31 -143.25
N SER A 54 -11.70 -78.64 -144.55
CA SER A 54 -12.38 -79.83 -145.08
C SER A 54 -11.92 -81.09 -144.33
N THR A 55 -12.83 -81.65 -143.54
CA THR A 55 -12.53 -82.72 -142.57
C THR A 55 -13.33 -83.97 -142.93
N THR A 56 -12.72 -85.15 -142.88
CA THR A 56 -13.45 -86.41 -143.06
C THR A 56 -14.42 -86.66 -141.89
N TRP A 57 -15.68 -86.95 -142.17
CA TRP A 57 -16.63 -87.42 -141.16
C TRP A 57 -16.70 -88.95 -141.13
N VAL A 58 -17.41 -89.50 -140.13
CA VAL A 58 -17.72 -90.94 -140.06
C VAL A 58 -19.24 -91.09 -139.94
N ASN A 59 -19.80 -92.02 -140.70
CA ASN A 59 -21.23 -92.26 -140.79
C ASN A 59 -21.86 -92.51 -139.41
N ASN A 60 -22.95 -91.81 -139.07
CA ASN A 60 -23.63 -91.86 -137.77
C ASN A 60 -22.76 -91.44 -136.56
N THR A 61 -21.75 -90.58 -136.75
CA THR A 61 -20.98 -89.99 -135.63
C THR A 61 -21.34 -88.51 -135.39
N ASN A 62 -21.30 -88.10 -134.12
CA ASN A 62 -21.60 -86.73 -133.71
C ASN A 62 -20.36 -85.82 -133.85
N LEU A 63 -20.47 -84.83 -134.72
CA LEU A 63 -19.50 -83.79 -135.03
C LEU A 63 -19.76 -82.59 -134.09
N GLN A 64 -18.92 -82.44 -133.07
CA GLN A 64 -19.03 -81.33 -132.11
C GLN A 64 -18.32 -80.08 -132.65
N VAL A 65 -19.10 -79.06 -132.98
CA VAL A 65 -18.62 -77.77 -133.50
C VAL A 65 -18.68 -76.74 -132.39
N TRP A 66 -17.54 -76.16 -132.04
CA TRP A 66 -17.44 -75.13 -131.01
C TRP A 66 -18.04 -73.81 -131.47
N VAL A 67 -18.84 -73.20 -130.59
CA VAL A 67 -19.46 -71.90 -130.79
C VAL A 67 -18.59 -70.84 -130.13
N ASN A 68 -18.23 -69.77 -130.86
CA ASN A 68 -17.64 -68.60 -130.23
C ASN A 68 -18.71 -67.80 -129.47
N THR A 69 -18.61 -67.77 -128.15
CA THR A 69 -19.52 -67.07 -127.24
C THR A 69 -18.94 -65.75 -126.69
N SER A 70 -17.77 -65.29 -127.16
CA SER A 70 -17.11 -64.10 -126.62
C SER A 70 -17.87 -62.79 -126.84
N THR A 71 -18.80 -62.77 -127.80
CA THR A 71 -19.39 -61.55 -128.35
C THR A 71 -20.93 -61.65 -128.38
N VAL A 72 -21.58 -60.75 -127.63
CA VAL A 72 -23.06 -60.63 -127.54
C VAL A 72 -23.67 -60.35 -128.91
N GLY A 73 -24.81 -60.98 -129.21
CA GLY A 73 -25.56 -60.75 -130.45
C GLY A 73 -26.35 -61.96 -130.95
N ASN A 74 -27.41 -61.69 -131.72
CA ASN A 74 -28.44 -62.65 -132.12
C ASN A 74 -28.22 -63.26 -133.51
N ASN A 75 -27.08 -62.98 -134.16
CA ASN A 75 -26.90 -63.09 -135.61
C ASN A 75 -25.74 -64.04 -136.00
N TRP A 76 -25.49 -65.10 -135.23
CA TRP A 76 -24.45 -66.08 -135.55
C TRP A 76 -25.06 -67.30 -136.24
N ASN A 77 -25.15 -67.30 -137.59
CA ASN A 77 -25.49 -68.53 -138.31
C ASN A 77 -24.25 -69.41 -138.45
N TYR A 78 -24.40 -70.70 -138.17
CA TYR A 78 -23.41 -71.74 -138.42
C TYR A 78 -24.00 -72.71 -139.45
N THR A 79 -23.35 -72.87 -140.61
CA THR A 79 -23.81 -73.72 -141.72
C THR A 79 -22.81 -74.83 -141.99
N ILE A 80 -23.24 -76.10 -141.92
CA ILE A 80 -22.45 -77.25 -142.37
C ILE A 80 -22.73 -77.54 -143.86
N VAL A 81 -21.67 -77.81 -144.62
CA VAL A 81 -21.68 -78.25 -146.02
C VAL A 81 -20.88 -79.54 -146.10
N PHE A 82 -21.41 -80.59 -146.71
CA PHE A 82 -20.84 -81.94 -146.62
C PHE A 82 -21.13 -82.80 -147.86
N ASN A 83 -20.28 -83.81 -148.10
CA ASN A 83 -20.43 -84.78 -149.18
C ASN A 83 -20.02 -86.19 -148.74
N ASP A 84 -20.36 -87.18 -149.57
CA ASP A 84 -19.91 -88.57 -149.44
C ASP A 84 -18.52 -88.81 -150.08
N SER A 85 -18.07 -90.06 -150.09
CA SER A 85 -16.80 -90.45 -150.74
C SER A 85 -16.88 -90.62 -152.27
N ALA A 86 -18.08 -90.59 -152.87
CA ALA A 86 -18.30 -90.63 -154.32
C ALA A 86 -18.33 -89.21 -154.95
N GLY A 87 -18.54 -88.17 -154.13
CA GLY A 87 -18.65 -86.76 -154.53
C GLY A 87 -20.07 -86.18 -154.47
N ASN A 88 -21.08 -86.93 -154.00
CA ASN A 88 -22.45 -86.44 -153.87
C ASN A 88 -22.54 -85.49 -152.66
N SER A 89 -22.88 -84.22 -152.90
CA SER A 89 -23.07 -83.23 -151.84
C SER A 89 -24.45 -83.35 -151.18
N GLY A 90 -24.48 -83.43 -149.85
CA GLY A 90 -25.70 -83.27 -149.07
C GLY A 90 -26.17 -81.82 -149.03
N THR A 91 -27.45 -81.61 -148.70
CA THR A 91 -28.03 -80.27 -148.55
C THR A 91 -27.37 -79.54 -147.36
N PRO A 92 -26.84 -78.32 -147.54
CA PRO A 92 -26.32 -77.52 -146.43
C PRO A 92 -27.37 -77.23 -145.36
N ASP A 93 -26.93 -77.28 -144.11
CA ASP A 93 -27.80 -77.29 -142.93
C ASP A 93 -27.31 -76.24 -141.92
N THR A 94 -28.21 -75.45 -141.32
CA THR A 94 -27.85 -74.16 -140.67
C THR A 94 -28.55 -73.97 -139.33
N VAL A 95 -27.77 -73.55 -138.33
CA VAL A 95 -28.20 -73.28 -136.95
C VAL A 95 -27.91 -71.82 -136.59
N PHE A 96 -28.90 -71.09 -136.07
CA PHE A 96 -28.73 -69.74 -135.55
C PHE A 96 -28.43 -69.76 -134.04
N ILE A 97 -27.39 -69.02 -133.67
CA ILE A 97 -26.96 -68.85 -132.28
C ILE A 97 -27.11 -67.39 -131.83
N ASN A 98 -27.64 -67.22 -130.62
CA ASN A 98 -27.77 -65.95 -129.92
C ASN A 98 -26.94 -65.94 -128.63
N ILE A 99 -26.13 -64.90 -128.42
CA ILE A 99 -25.28 -64.73 -127.24
C ILE A 99 -25.83 -63.59 -126.38
N THR A 100 -26.08 -63.86 -125.10
CA THR A 100 -26.72 -62.95 -124.14
C THR A 100 -25.86 -62.66 -122.91
N ASN A 101 -26.13 -61.53 -122.25
CA ASN A 101 -25.43 -61.08 -121.05
C ASN A 101 -26.44 -60.53 -120.01
N THR A 102 -26.05 -60.41 -118.74
CA THR A 102 -26.90 -59.88 -117.65
C THR A 102 -26.18 -58.77 -116.88
N ALA A 103 -26.92 -57.79 -116.36
CA ALA A 103 -26.34 -56.68 -115.60
C ALA A 103 -25.86 -57.12 -114.20
N PRO A 104 -24.81 -56.50 -113.64
CA PRO A 104 -24.31 -56.83 -112.31
C PRO A 104 -25.37 -56.59 -111.22
N THR A 105 -25.27 -57.35 -110.13
CA THR A 105 -26.04 -57.10 -108.90
C THR A 105 -25.17 -56.30 -107.93
N VAL A 106 -25.70 -55.23 -107.32
CA VAL A 106 -24.92 -54.35 -106.42
C VAL A 106 -25.64 -54.24 -105.08
N THR A 107 -24.92 -54.42 -103.97
CA THR A 107 -25.45 -54.30 -102.61
C THR A 107 -24.54 -53.43 -101.75
N LEU A 108 -25.09 -52.35 -101.20
CA LEU A 108 -24.41 -51.52 -100.21
C LEU A 108 -24.41 -52.27 -98.86
N MET A 109 -23.30 -52.25 -98.11
CA MET A 109 -23.13 -53.08 -96.91
C MET A 109 -22.95 -52.26 -95.63
N THR A 110 -22.01 -51.31 -95.60
CA THR A 110 -21.87 -50.34 -94.49
C THR A 110 -21.35 -49.00 -94.98
N ILE A 111 -21.59 -47.94 -94.19
CA ILE A 111 -20.95 -46.63 -94.31
C ILE A 111 -20.13 -46.46 -93.03
N ALA A 112 -18.79 -46.54 -93.12
CA ALA A 112 -17.87 -46.47 -91.97
C ALA A 112 -18.26 -47.35 -90.76
N GLY A 113 -18.92 -48.50 -90.99
CA GLY A 113 -19.45 -49.38 -89.94
C GLY A 113 -20.74 -48.90 -89.25
N GLN A 114 -21.31 -47.77 -89.65
CA GLN A 114 -22.55 -47.21 -89.13
C GLN A 114 -23.81 -47.72 -89.87
N GLY A 115 -24.99 -47.41 -89.33
CA GLY A 115 -26.32 -47.76 -89.84
C GLY A 115 -26.95 -46.71 -90.78
N ASN A 116 -28.22 -46.90 -91.15
CA ASN A 116 -28.97 -45.93 -91.97
C ASN A 116 -29.52 -44.78 -91.11
N ALA A 117 -29.46 -43.55 -91.63
CA ALA A 117 -29.69 -42.29 -90.92
C ALA A 117 -28.74 -42.03 -89.73
N SER A 118 -27.46 -42.39 -89.88
CA SER A 118 -26.41 -42.16 -88.88
C SER A 118 -25.75 -40.77 -88.98
N TYR A 119 -24.88 -40.46 -88.01
CA TYR A 119 -24.11 -39.22 -87.91
C TYR A 119 -22.62 -39.53 -87.81
N THR A 120 -21.77 -38.79 -88.52
CA THR A 120 -20.32 -39.01 -88.55
C THR A 120 -19.55 -37.69 -88.60
N SER A 121 -18.45 -37.62 -87.84
CA SER A 121 -17.45 -36.54 -87.92
C SER A 121 -16.27 -36.88 -88.83
N ASP A 122 -16.24 -38.09 -89.42
CA ASP A 122 -15.41 -38.41 -90.58
C ASP A 122 -16.07 -37.87 -91.86
N ASN A 123 -15.54 -36.76 -92.37
CA ASN A 123 -15.94 -36.11 -93.62
C ASN A 123 -15.39 -36.81 -94.88
N THR A 124 -14.55 -37.84 -94.73
CA THR A 124 -13.98 -38.69 -95.79
C THR A 124 -14.56 -40.11 -95.70
N THR A 125 -15.89 -40.20 -95.65
CA THR A 125 -16.58 -41.40 -95.19
C THR A 125 -16.32 -42.61 -96.10
N ASN A 126 -15.93 -43.74 -95.51
CA ASN A 126 -15.67 -44.98 -96.25
C ASN A 126 -16.96 -45.75 -96.59
N ILE A 127 -17.27 -45.86 -97.88
CA ILE A 127 -18.45 -46.57 -98.38
C ILE A 127 -18.07 -48.00 -98.75
N GLN A 128 -18.70 -48.99 -98.11
CA GLN A 128 -18.46 -50.41 -98.36
C GLN A 128 -19.65 -51.05 -99.09
N PHE A 129 -19.37 -51.73 -100.20
CA PHE A 129 -20.35 -52.46 -101.00
C PHE A 129 -19.80 -53.81 -101.46
N ASN A 130 -20.67 -54.69 -101.92
CA ASN A 130 -20.32 -55.87 -102.69
C ASN A 130 -21.09 -55.82 -104.02
N THR A 131 -20.54 -56.44 -105.05
CA THR A 131 -21.21 -56.59 -106.34
C THR A 131 -20.91 -57.95 -106.93
N THR A 132 -21.92 -58.59 -107.51
CA THR A 132 -21.79 -59.90 -108.15
C THR A 132 -22.28 -59.84 -109.58
N ASP A 133 -21.40 -60.27 -110.47
CA ASP A 133 -21.69 -60.58 -111.86
C ASP A 133 -21.32 -62.04 -112.15
N LYS A 134 -21.95 -62.65 -113.16
CA LYS A 134 -21.81 -64.06 -113.54
C LYS A 134 -21.04 -64.26 -114.84
N GLU A 135 -20.90 -63.22 -115.65
CA GLU A 135 -20.32 -63.23 -116.99
C GLU A 135 -18.97 -62.47 -117.04
N GLN A 136 -18.72 -61.56 -116.09
CA GLN A 136 -17.48 -60.81 -115.93
C GLN A 136 -16.93 -60.85 -114.48
N PHE A 137 -15.60 -60.88 -114.34
CA PHE A 137 -14.93 -61.01 -113.03
C PHE A 137 -14.49 -59.66 -112.40
N VAL A 138 -14.33 -58.62 -113.21
CA VAL A 138 -13.85 -57.29 -112.80
C VAL A 138 -14.78 -56.23 -113.40
N LEU A 139 -15.39 -55.42 -112.54
CA LEU A 139 -16.43 -54.45 -112.87
C LEU A 139 -15.94 -53.01 -112.66
N ASN A 140 -16.58 -52.07 -113.35
CA ASN A 140 -16.40 -50.64 -113.14
C ASN A 140 -17.52 -50.08 -112.25
N CYS A 141 -17.20 -49.63 -111.05
CA CYS A 141 -18.19 -49.12 -110.08
C CYS A 141 -17.93 -47.66 -109.68
N SER A 142 -18.99 -46.87 -109.70
CA SER A 142 -19.01 -45.45 -109.40
C SER A 142 -19.92 -45.15 -108.21
N ILE A 143 -19.44 -44.35 -107.27
CA ILE A 143 -20.19 -43.87 -106.10
C ILE A 143 -20.83 -42.52 -106.42
N TYR A 144 -22.12 -42.40 -106.11
CA TYR A 144 -22.90 -41.19 -106.28
C TYR A 144 -23.35 -40.65 -104.92
N ILE A 145 -23.10 -39.37 -104.68
CA ILE A 145 -23.49 -38.63 -103.48
C ILE A 145 -24.50 -37.55 -103.90
N ASN A 146 -25.71 -37.59 -103.33
CA ASN A 146 -26.85 -36.74 -103.73
C ASN A 146 -27.13 -36.74 -105.24
N GLY A 147 -26.85 -37.85 -105.93
CA GLY A 147 -26.99 -38.01 -107.39
C GLY A 147 -25.82 -37.52 -108.23
N THR A 148 -24.81 -36.88 -107.62
CA THR A 148 -23.57 -36.44 -108.28
C THR A 148 -22.49 -37.51 -108.17
N LEU A 149 -21.75 -37.77 -109.26
CA LEU A 149 -20.60 -38.68 -109.24
C LEU A 149 -19.52 -38.16 -108.28
N ASN A 150 -19.08 -39.00 -107.34
CA ASN A 150 -18.06 -38.64 -106.35
C ASN A 150 -16.73 -39.34 -106.61
N ASN A 151 -16.74 -40.67 -106.79
CA ASN A 151 -15.54 -41.48 -107.00
C ASN A 151 -15.85 -42.68 -107.91
N THR A 152 -14.83 -43.23 -108.58
CA THR A 152 -14.95 -44.39 -109.48
C THR A 152 -13.78 -45.36 -109.28
N ASN A 153 -14.07 -46.65 -109.14
CA ASN A 153 -13.10 -47.75 -109.15
C ASN A 153 -13.39 -48.64 -110.36
N ILE A 154 -12.46 -48.65 -111.33
CA ILE A 154 -12.57 -49.41 -112.59
C ILE A 154 -12.16 -50.88 -112.47
N SER A 155 -11.88 -51.35 -111.25
CA SER A 155 -11.20 -52.63 -110.96
C SER A 155 -11.84 -53.42 -109.81
N VAL A 156 -13.17 -53.37 -109.69
CA VAL A 156 -13.90 -54.04 -108.59
C VAL A 156 -14.10 -55.53 -108.89
N THR A 157 -13.54 -56.39 -108.04
CA THR A 157 -13.64 -57.86 -108.22
C THR A 157 -15.01 -58.38 -107.78
N THR A 158 -15.65 -59.18 -108.63
CA THR A 158 -16.95 -59.81 -108.36
C THR A 158 -16.94 -60.62 -107.05
N GLY A 159 -18.02 -60.52 -106.27
CA GLY A 159 -18.22 -61.17 -104.98
C GLY A 159 -17.39 -60.65 -103.81
N THR A 160 -16.47 -59.71 -104.04
CA THR A 160 -15.51 -59.25 -103.02
C THR A 160 -15.95 -57.93 -102.37
N PRO A 161 -16.11 -57.87 -101.03
CA PRO A 161 -16.30 -56.62 -100.29
C PRO A 161 -15.27 -55.55 -100.67
N THR A 162 -15.76 -54.43 -101.19
CA THR A 162 -14.94 -53.33 -101.72
C THR A 162 -15.29 -52.04 -100.98
N ASN A 163 -14.26 -51.32 -100.53
CA ASN A 163 -14.38 -50.01 -99.93
C ASN A 163 -13.96 -48.93 -100.94
N ILE A 164 -14.70 -47.84 -101.00
CA ILE A 164 -14.28 -46.59 -101.66
C ILE A 164 -14.55 -45.44 -100.69
N THR A 165 -13.52 -44.68 -100.37
CA THR A 165 -13.59 -43.45 -99.59
C THR A 165 -14.24 -42.35 -100.44
N THR A 166 -15.14 -41.53 -99.88
CA THR A 166 -15.60 -40.32 -100.59
C THR A 166 -14.48 -39.29 -100.70
N THR A 167 -14.66 -38.29 -101.57
CA THR A 167 -13.99 -36.99 -101.36
C THR A 167 -14.43 -36.40 -100.01
N GLU A 168 -13.71 -35.39 -99.53
CA GLU A 168 -14.20 -34.55 -98.42
C GLU A 168 -15.62 -34.05 -98.71
N LEU A 169 -16.47 -34.14 -97.69
CA LEU A 169 -17.83 -33.64 -97.64
C LEU A 169 -17.92 -32.47 -96.63
N ALA A 170 -18.85 -31.55 -96.83
CA ALA A 170 -19.14 -30.50 -95.85
C ALA A 170 -20.17 -31.01 -94.82
N ASP A 171 -20.38 -30.27 -93.73
CA ASP A 171 -21.46 -30.57 -92.79
C ASP A 171 -22.82 -30.53 -93.51
N GLY A 172 -23.60 -31.60 -93.38
CA GLY A 172 -24.85 -31.76 -94.14
C GLY A 172 -25.37 -33.18 -94.26
N LYS A 173 -26.53 -33.33 -94.89
CA LYS A 173 -27.23 -34.61 -95.08
C LYS A 173 -27.01 -35.13 -96.50
N TYR A 174 -26.61 -36.40 -96.59
CA TYR A 174 -26.18 -37.05 -97.82
C TYR A 174 -26.92 -38.36 -98.06
N LEU A 175 -27.27 -38.60 -99.32
CA LEU A 175 -27.78 -39.86 -99.84
C LEU A 175 -26.72 -40.47 -100.76
N VAL A 176 -26.28 -41.69 -100.46
CA VAL A 176 -25.30 -42.44 -101.27
C VAL A 176 -25.93 -43.66 -101.94
N TYR A 177 -25.46 -43.95 -103.16
CA TYR A 177 -25.62 -45.25 -103.82
C TYR A 177 -24.40 -45.55 -104.71
N VAL A 178 -24.25 -46.81 -105.09
CA VAL A 178 -23.17 -47.28 -105.98
C VAL A 178 -23.79 -47.81 -107.27
N ASN A 179 -23.24 -47.42 -108.42
CA ASN A 179 -23.60 -47.90 -109.75
C ASN A 179 -22.44 -48.74 -110.30
N CYS A 180 -22.66 -50.01 -110.63
CA CYS A 180 -21.65 -50.87 -111.27
C CYS A 180 -22.05 -51.21 -112.70
N SER A 181 -21.03 -51.33 -113.56
CA SER A 181 -21.16 -51.73 -114.96
C SER A 181 -20.11 -52.77 -115.34
N ASP A 182 -20.50 -53.68 -116.21
CA ASP A 182 -19.64 -54.66 -116.88
C ASP A 182 -19.07 -54.15 -118.22
N GLY A 183 -19.36 -52.89 -118.57
CA GLY A 183 -19.03 -52.29 -119.87
C GLY A 183 -20.10 -52.43 -120.96
N LEU A 184 -21.18 -53.17 -120.72
CA LEU A 184 -22.32 -53.35 -121.64
C LEU A 184 -23.66 -52.92 -121.02
N LEU A 185 -23.85 -53.23 -119.74
CA LEU A 185 -25.02 -52.96 -118.91
C LEU A 185 -24.58 -52.33 -117.58
N SER A 186 -25.53 -51.80 -116.81
CA SER A 186 -25.24 -51.24 -115.49
C SER A 186 -26.43 -51.37 -114.54
N ASN A 187 -26.17 -51.28 -113.24
CA ASN A 187 -27.17 -51.42 -112.19
C ASN A 187 -26.72 -50.72 -110.90
N VAL A 188 -27.68 -50.36 -110.04
CA VAL A 188 -27.44 -49.57 -108.82
C VAL A 188 -27.75 -50.35 -107.54
N SER A 189 -27.07 -49.98 -106.46
CA SER A 189 -27.38 -50.43 -105.10
C SER A 189 -28.67 -49.76 -104.57
N GLN A 190 -29.12 -50.21 -103.40
CA GLN A 190 -30.03 -49.42 -102.59
C GLN A 190 -29.39 -48.07 -102.19
N THR A 191 -30.22 -47.06 -101.92
CA THR A 191 -29.79 -45.78 -101.35
C THR A 191 -29.69 -45.83 -99.83
N TRP A 192 -28.78 -45.03 -99.26
CA TRP A 192 -28.50 -44.98 -97.82
C TRP A 192 -28.28 -43.51 -97.41
N GLY A 193 -28.90 -43.07 -96.31
CA GLY A 193 -28.76 -41.71 -95.79
C GLY A 193 -27.82 -41.61 -94.59
N PHE A 194 -26.99 -40.58 -94.55
CA PHE A 194 -26.14 -40.23 -93.41
C PHE A 194 -25.98 -38.70 -93.28
N THR A 195 -25.55 -38.25 -92.10
CA THR A 195 -25.23 -36.84 -91.83
C THR A 195 -23.74 -36.73 -91.53
N VAL A 196 -23.03 -35.88 -92.26
CA VAL A 196 -21.69 -35.42 -91.86
C VAL A 196 -21.89 -34.23 -90.93
N ASP A 197 -21.23 -34.26 -89.79
CA ASP A 197 -21.16 -33.15 -88.85
C ASP A 197 -19.77 -33.13 -88.20
N THR A 198 -18.99 -32.11 -88.53
CA THR A 198 -17.63 -31.87 -88.01
C THR A 198 -17.60 -30.74 -86.98
N THR A 199 -18.77 -30.15 -86.68
CA THR A 199 -18.88 -29.00 -85.78
C THR A 199 -18.91 -29.47 -84.32
N ASN A 200 -18.06 -28.86 -83.48
CA ASN A 200 -18.13 -29.07 -82.02
C ASN A 200 -19.24 -28.18 -81.42
N PRO A 201 -20.09 -28.71 -80.51
CA PRO A 201 -21.07 -27.92 -79.78
C PRO A 201 -20.49 -26.67 -79.11
N GLN A 202 -21.20 -25.54 -79.16
CA GLN A 202 -20.79 -24.34 -78.43
C GLN A 202 -21.43 -24.32 -77.03
N VAL A 203 -20.61 -24.46 -75.99
CA VAL A 203 -21.06 -24.60 -74.59
C VAL A 203 -20.59 -23.44 -73.74
N ALA A 204 -21.50 -22.78 -73.03
CA ALA A 204 -21.19 -21.68 -72.12
C ALA A 204 -21.95 -21.83 -70.80
N ILE A 205 -21.29 -21.47 -69.69
CA ILE A 205 -21.92 -21.35 -68.37
C ILE A 205 -22.22 -19.86 -68.17
N THR A 206 -23.49 -19.52 -67.96
CA THR A 206 -23.97 -18.12 -67.86
C THR A 206 -24.22 -17.66 -66.42
N SER A 207 -24.37 -18.60 -65.50
CA SER A 207 -24.35 -18.38 -64.05
C SER A 207 -23.96 -19.69 -63.35
N PRO A 208 -23.19 -19.69 -62.25
CA PRO A 208 -22.57 -18.54 -61.59
C PRO A 208 -21.43 -17.91 -62.43
N THR A 209 -20.90 -16.76 -62.00
CA THR A 209 -19.71 -16.18 -62.64
C THR A 209 -18.43 -16.86 -62.14
N PRO A 210 -17.34 -16.90 -62.94
CA PRO A 210 -16.06 -17.45 -62.49
C PRO A 210 -15.55 -16.74 -61.23
N GLY A 211 -15.08 -17.49 -60.24
CA GLY A 211 -14.58 -16.98 -58.97
C GLY A 211 -15.64 -16.47 -57.99
N GLN A 212 -16.94 -16.72 -58.23
CA GLN A 212 -18.01 -16.27 -57.35
C GLN A 212 -18.05 -17.04 -56.02
N TYR A 213 -18.31 -16.32 -54.92
CA TYR A 213 -18.49 -16.87 -53.57
C TYR A 213 -19.97 -17.06 -53.22
N PHE A 214 -20.28 -18.04 -52.36
CA PHE A 214 -21.65 -18.39 -51.96
C PHE A 214 -21.78 -18.74 -50.48
N ASN A 215 -22.68 -18.03 -49.77
CA ASN A 215 -23.07 -18.33 -48.38
C ASN A 215 -24.08 -19.49 -48.24
N THR A 216 -24.15 -20.38 -49.23
CA THR A 216 -25.09 -21.50 -49.27
C THR A 216 -24.49 -22.68 -50.01
N THR A 217 -24.77 -23.90 -49.53
CA THR A 217 -24.41 -25.15 -50.21
C THR A 217 -25.28 -25.44 -51.43
N THR A 218 -26.36 -24.68 -51.67
CA THR A 218 -27.26 -24.88 -52.80
C THR A 218 -27.07 -23.81 -53.88
N LEU A 219 -26.53 -24.23 -55.02
CA LEU A 219 -26.22 -23.38 -56.17
C LEU A 219 -27.22 -23.64 -57.30
N THR A 220 -27.50 -22.64 -58.14
CA THR A 220 -28.21 -22.81 -59.41
C THR A 220 -27.29 -22.46 -60.56
N ILE A 221 -26.97 -23.47 -61.38
CA ILE A 221 -26.03 -23.39 -62.50
C ILE A 221 -26.85 -23.29 -63.78
N ASN A 222 -26.65 -22.22 -64.54
CA ASN A 222 -27.34 -21.92 -65.79
C ASN A 222 -26.33 -21.88 -66.95
N GLY A 223 -26.77 -22.25 -68.14
CA GLY A 223 -25.92 -22.21 -69.31
C GLY A 223 -26.64 -22.50 -70.61
N THR A 224 -25.85 -22.54 -71.68
CA THR A 224 -26.30 -22.77 -73.05
C THR A 224 -25.41 -23.79 -73.74
N SER A 225 -25.99 -24.57 -74.64
CA SER A 225 -25.26 -25.54 -75.45
C SER A 225 -25.89 -25.58 -76.83
N THR A 226 -25.33 -24.83 -77.76
CA THR A 226 -25.89 -24.64 -79.10
C THR A 226 -25.13 -25.47 -80.12
N ASP A 227 -25.87 -26.38 -80.75
CA ASP A 227 -25.42 -27.22 -81.85
C ASP A 227 -26.65 -27.58 -82.73
N THR A 228 -26.44 -27.88 -84.01
CA THR A 228 -27.55 -28.24 -84.93
C THR A 228 -28.05 -29.66 -84.69
N ASN A 229 -27.16 -30.56 -84.27
CA ASN A 229 -27.42 -31.98 -84.01
C ASN A 229 -27.04 -32.34 -82.56
N LEU A 230 -27.25 -31.42 -81.60
CA LEU A 230 -27.03 -31.64 -80.17
C LEU A 230 -27.69 -32.95 -79.70
N ASN A 231 -26.97 -33.75 -78.91
CA ASN A 231 -27.49 -34.93 -78.26
C ASN A 231 -27.76 -34.64 -76.79
N TYR A 232 -26.72 -34.28 -76.03
CA TYR A 232 -26.85 -33.88 -74.63
C TYR A 232 -25.65 -33.06 -74.12
N THR A 233 -25.83 -32.40 -72.97
CA THR A 233 -24.78 -31.73 -72.20
C THR A 233 -24.67 -32.40 -70.84
N ASN A 234 -23.48 -32.89 -70.51
CA ASN A 234 -23.13 -33.37 -69.17
C ASN A 234 -22.59 -32.20 -68.34
N ILE A 235 -23.22 -31.90 -67.21
CA ILE A 235 -22.82 -30.83 -66.30
C ILE A 235 -22.40 -31.49 -64.99
N THR A 236 -21.13 -31.35 -64.61
CA THR A 236 -20.54 -31.99 -63.43
C THR A 236 -19.86 -30.97 -62.53
N VAL A 237 -20.20 -31.01 -61.24
CA VAL A 237 -19.45 -30.32 -60.18
C VAL A 237 -18.35 -31.25 -59.66
N TYR A 238 -17.13 -30.75 -59.57
CA TYR A 238 -15.98 -31.37 -58.94
C TYR A 238 -15.55 -30.56 -57.72
N ASN A 239 -14.96 -31.22 -56.73
CA ASN A 239 -14.28 -30.53 -55.63
C ASN A 239 -12.82 -30.19 -56.02
N SER A 240 -12.10 -29.54 -55.12
CA SER A 240 -10.69 -29.15 -55.29
C SER A 240 -9.72 -30.30 -55.61
N THR A 241 -10.09 -31.57 -55.38
CA THR A 241 -9.27 -32.74 -55.76
C THR A 241 -9.67 -33.35 -57.12
N TRP A 242 -10.52 -32.66 -57.88
CA TRP A 242 -11.12 -33.14 -59.13
C TRP A 242 -11.93 -34.44 -59.00
N SER A 243 -12.42 -34.75 -57.79
CA SER A 243 -13.44 -35.78 -57.59
C SER A 243 -14.82 -35.22 -57.90
N ALA A 244 -15.61 -35.94 -58.69
CA ALA A 244 -17.00 -35.57 -58.96
C ALA A 244 -17.81 -35.55 -57.64
N VAL A 245 -18.59 -34.48 -57.46
CA VAL A 245 -19.46 -34.19 -56.31
C VAL A 245 -20.90 -34.54 -56.67
N ASN A 246 -21.34 -34.08 -57.83
CA ASN A 246 -22.67 -34.30 -58.38
C ASN A 246 -22.63 -34.04 -59.91
N SER A 247 -23.52 -34.66 -60.67
CA SER A 247 -23.55 -34.55 -62.14
C SER A 247 -24.96 -34.73 -62.67
N THR A 248 -25.32 -33.99 -63.72
CA THR A 248 -26.59 -34.12 -64.44
C THR A 248 -26.39 -34.10 -65.95
N ILE A 249 -27.41 -34.54 -66.69
CA ILE A 249 -27.44 -34.53 -68.16
C ILE A 249 -28.66 -33.71 -68.61
N ASN A 250 -28.48 -32.85 -69.61
CA ASN A 250 -29.55 -32.02 -70.18
C ASN A 250 -29.47 -31.96 -71.71
N ASN A 251 -30.58 -32.19 -72.40
CA ASN A 251 -30.67 -32.27 -73.87
C ASN A 251 -31.22 -30.99 -74.53
N SER A 252 -31.43 -29.93 -73.75
CA SER A 252 -31.93 -28.63 -74.22
C SER A 252 -30.80 -27.65 -74.51
N ALA A 253 -30.98 -26.79 -75.53
CA ALA A 253 -30.00 -25.77 -75.90
C ALA A 253 -29.81 -24.66 -74.85
N THR A 254 -30.78 -24.49 -73.95
CA THR A 254 -30.67 -23.71 -72.71
C THR A 254 -30.96 -24.63 -71.53
N TRP A 255 -30.19 -24.50 -70.46
CA TRP A 255 -30.30 -25.38 -69.30
C TRP A 255 -30.09 -24.65 -67.98
N SER A 256 -30.72 -25.20 -66.93
CA SER A 256 -30.65 -24.72 -65.56
C SER A 256 -30.68 -25.93 -64.62
N TRP A 257 -29.82 -25.95 -63.62
CA TRP A 257 -29.68 -27.05 -62.66
C TRP A 257 -29.39 -26.51 -61.27
N THR A 258 -30.31 -26.76 -60.33
CA THR A 258 -30.07 -26.52 -58.91
C THR A 258 -29.41 -27.75 -58.29
N VAL A 259 -28.28 -27.54 -57.60
CA VAL A 259 -27.43 -28.57 -57.01
C VAL A 259 -27.12 -28.22 -55.55
N THR A 260 -27.28 -29.18 -54.63
CA THR A 260 -26.83 -29.05 -53.25
C THR A 260 -25.52 -29.81 -53.04
N ILE A 261 -24.50 -29.10 -52.57
CA ILE A 261 -23.13 -29.59 -52.39
C ILE A 261 -22.91 -29.91 -50.91
N ILE A 262 -23.08 -31.20 -50.58
CA ILE A 262 -23.05 -31.70 -49.20
C ILE A 262 -21.64 -31.85 -48.60
N GLN A 263 -20.60 -31.42 -49.31
CA GLN A 263 -19.20 -31.61 -48.90
C GLN A 263 -18.67 -30.45 -48.01
N GLY A 264 -19.44 -29.37 -47.87
CA GLY A 264 -19.09 -28.21 -47.06
C GLY A 264 -18.35 -27.12 -47.84
N ASP A 265 -17.65 -26.27 -47.11
CA ASP A 265 -16.98 -25.08 -47.63
C ASP A 265 -15.71 -25.43 -48.45
N GLY A 266 -15.29 -24.50 -49.31
CA GLY A 266 -14.10 -24.61 -50.14
C GLY A 266 -14.34 -24.38 -51.63
N LEU A 267 -13.29 -24.62 -52.43
CA LEU A 267 -13.27 -24.40 -53.88
C LEU A 267 -13.87 -25.59 -54.64
N TYR A 268 -14.78 -25.29 -55.57
CA TYR A 268 -15.42 -26.24 -56.48
C TYR A 268 -15.23 -25.82 -57.94
N HIS A 269 -15.12 -26.80 -58.82
CA HIS A 269 -15.02 -26.62 -60.27
C HIS A 269 -16.31 -27.12 -60.94
N ILE A 270 -16.89 -26.33 -61.83
CA ILE A 270 -18.10 -26.67 -62.57
C ILE A 270 -17.71 -26.82 -64.04
N ASN A 271 -17.82 -28.04 -64.58
CA ASN A 271 -17.65 -28.29 -66.00
C ASN A 271 -19.02 -28.53 -66.66
N ALA A 272 -19.21 -27.98 -67.86
CA ALA A 272 -20.27 -28.37 -68.78
C ALA A 272 -19.64 -28.87 -70.08
N THR A 273 -19.90 -30.13 -70.44
CA THR A 273 -19.43 -30.78 -71.67
C THR A 273 -20.62 -31.11 -72.56
N GLY A 274 -20.69 -30.47 -73.72
CA GLY A 274 -21.69 -30.75 -74.75
C GLY A 274 -21.24 -31.87 -75.67
N TYR A 275 -22.17 -32.71 -76.08
CA TYR A 275 -22.02 -33.81 -77.05
C TYR A 275 -23.12 -33.71 -78.11
N ASP A 276 -22.76 -33.86 -79.38
CA ASP A 276 -23.70 -33.99 -80.49
C ASP A 276 -24.05 -35.46 -80.79
N ASN A 277 -24.75 -35.70 -81.91
CA ASN A 277 -25.06 -37.05 -82.39
C ASN A 277 -23.91 -37.70 -83.20
N ALA A 278 -22.93 -36.93 -83.71
CA ALA A 278 -21.72 -37.43 -84.37
C ALA A 278 -20.58 -37.79 -83.39
N THR A 279 -20.79 -37.54 -82.09
CA THR A 279 -19.84 -37.65 -80.96
C THR A 279 -18.75 -36.57 -80.89
N ASN A 280 -18.92 -35.47 -81.62
CA ASN A 280 -18.17 -34.23 -81.39
C ASN A 280 -18.48 -33.68 -80.00
N SER A 281 -17.52 -33.01 -79.36
CA SER A 281 -17.69 -32.52 -77.99
C SER A 281 -16.80 -31.34 -77.62
N ASN A 282 -17.28 -30.55 -76.67
CA ASN A 282 -16.62 -29.33 -76.20
C ASN A 282 -16.92 -29.10 -74.72
N THR A 283 -15.96 -28.58 -73.96
CA THR A 283 -16.07 -28.37 -72.51
C THR A 283 -15.75 -26.94 -72.11
N THR A 284 -16.65 -26.31 -71.36
CA THR A 284 -16.39 -25.07 -70.62
C THR A 284 -16.33 -25.35 -69.13
N SER A 285 -15.41 -24.69 -68.42
CA SER A 285 -15.18 -24.86 -66.98
C SER A 285 -15.12 -23.50 -66.28
N ILE A 286 -15.69 -23.41 -65.08
CA ILE A 286 -15.55 -22.29 -64.15
C ILE A 286 -15.25 -22.80 -62.73
N ASN A 287 -14.78 -21.93 -61.85
CA ASN A 287 -14.65 -22.21 -60.42
C ASN A 287 -15.58 -21.31 -59.59
N VAL A 288 -15.96 -21.79 -58.41
CA VAL A 288 -16.71 -21.06 -57.38
C VAL A 288 -16.24 -21.50 -55.99
N THR A 289 -16.40 -20.63 -55.00
CA THR A 289 -16.13 -20.95 -53.59
C THR A 289 -17.45 -21.02 -52.83
N ILE A 290 -17.68 -22.11 -52.09
CA ILE A 290 -18.74 -22.17 -51.09
C ILE A 290 -18.11 -21.81 -49.75
N ASP A 291 -18.78 -20.94 -49.01
CA ASP A 291 -18.32 -20.44 -47.72
C ASP A 291 -19.54 -20.17 -46.84
N THR A 292 -19.91 -21.16 -46.02
CA THR A 292 -21.08 -21.14 -45.12
C THR A 292 -20.74 -20.94 -43.66
N THR A 293 -19.46 -21.12 -43.29
CA THR A 293 -18.90 -20.75 -41.99
C THR A 293 -18.74 -19.23 -41.89
N ALA A 294 -19.32 -18.58 -40.88
CA ALA A 294 -19.07 -17.14 -40.65
C ALA A 294 -17.80 -16.94 -39.82
N PRO A 295 -17.12 -15.78 -39.93
CA PRO A 295 -15.90 -15.50 -39.16
C PRO A 295 -16.06 -15.76 -37.66
N ALA A 296 -15.03 -16.29 -37.01
CA ALA A 296 -14.95 -16.40 -35.55
C ALA A 296 -13.82 -15.52 -35.00
N ILE A 297 -14.07 -14.76 -33.93
CA ILE A 297 -13.08 -13.87 -33.31
C ILE A 297 -13.26 -13.80 -31.79
N SER A 298 -12.16 -13.61 -31.06
CA SER A 298 -12.15 -13.38 -29.61
C SER A 298 -10.86 -12.65 -29.18
N PHE A 299 -10.92 -11.88 -28.10
CA PHE A 299 -9.69 -11.35 -27.47
C PHE A 299 -8.84 -12.47 -26.87
N ASN A 300 -7.52 -12.32 -26.96
CA ASN A 300 -6.54 -13.15 -26.28
C ASN A 300 -6.40 -12.72 -24.80
N LEU A 301 -5.87 -13.61 -23.96
CA LEU A 301 -5.71 -13.38 -22.51
C LEU A 301 -4.74 -12.24 -22.15
N GLU A 302 -3.96 -11.74 -23.11
CA GLU A 302 -3.07 -10.60 -22.98
C GLU A 302 -3.79 -9.26 -23.20
N THR A 303 -5.05 -9.27 -23.68
CA THR A 303 -5.90 -8.07 -23.72
C THR A 303 -6.47 -7.76 -22.34
N GLU A 304 -6.47 -6.48 -22.00
CA GLU A 304 -6.84 -5.98 -20.67
C GLU A 304 -8.29 -6.34 -20.27
N PRO A 305 -8.54 -6.81 -19.03
CA PRO A 305 -9.87 -7.25 -18.59
C PRO A 305 -10.93 -6.15 -18.69
N ASN A 306 -12.18 -6.55 -18.92
CA ASN A 306 -13.29 -5.62 -19.04
C ASN A 306 -13.56 -4.85 -17.74
N ASN A 307 -13.81 -3.54 -17.84
CA ASN A 307 -14.00 -2.60 -16.74
C ASN A 307 -12.76 -2.48 -15.84
N THR A 308 -11.58 -2.30 -16.44
CA THR A 308 -10.33 -1.99 -15.73
C THR A 308 -9.91 -0.53 -15.91
N TYR A 309 -9.08 -0.05 -14.98
CA TYR A 309 -8.70 1.35 -14.81
C TYR A 309 -7.18 1.48 -14.90
N PHE A 310 -6.66 2.53 -15.55
CA PHE A 310 -5.21 2.75 -15.66
C PHE A 310 -4.83 4.25 -15.73
N ASN A 311 -3.84 4.67 -14.94
CA ASN A 311 -3.08 5.89 -15.25
C ASN A 311 -2.07 5.59 -16.36
N ARG A 312 -2.47 5.87 -17.61
CA ARG A 312 -1.63 5.89 -18.82
C ARG A 312 -2.46 6.44 -19.99
N ASN A 313 -1.82 6.89 -21.06
CA ASN A 313 -2.49 7.46 -22.23
C ASN A 313 -2.75 6.46 -23.38
N TRP A 314 -2.98 5.17 -23.08
CA TRP A 314 -3.15 4.16 -24.14
C TRP A 314 -3.99 2.94 -23.75
N VAL A 315 -4.52 2.26 -24.77
CA VAL A 315 -5.32 1.02 -24.68
C VAL A 315 -4.77 0.00 -25.68
N TYR A 316 -4.53 -1.23 -25.22
CA TYR A 316 -4.00 -2.32 -26.05
C TYR A 316 -5.05 -3.41 -26.24
N ALA A 317 -5.20 -3.89 -27.49
CA ALA A 317 -6.09 -4.99 -27.81
C ALA A 317 -5.38 -5.99 -28.72
N ASN A 318 -5.52 -7.27 -28.40
CA ASN A 318 -4.87 -8.40 -29.05
C ASN A 318 -5.89 -9.56 -29.16
N TRP A 319 -6.15 -10.02 -30.38
CA TRP A 319 -7.23 -10.95 -30.70
C TRP A 319 -6.75 -12.13 -31.54
N THR A 320 -7.53 -13.20 -31.50
CA THR A 320 -7.39 -14.34 -32.40
C THR A 320 -8.67 -14.48 -33.21
N PHE A 321 -8.55 -14.91 -34.47
CA PHE A 321 -9.68 -15.15 -35.35
C PHE A 321 -9.46 -16.40 -36.21
N THR A 322 -10.55 -16.93 -36.76
CA THR A 322 -10.54 -17.99 -37.76
C THR A 322 -11.42 -17.56 -38.91
N GLU A 323 -10.78 -17.29 -40.05
CA GLU A 323 -11.39 -16.89 -41.31
C GLU A 323 -10.39 -17.19 -42.44
N ASP A 324 -10.80 -17.93 -43.47
CA ASP A 324 -9.96 -18.33 -44.62
C ASP A 324 -10.14 -17.35 -45.81
N ASN A 325 -11.29 -16.71 -45.93
CA ASN A 325 -11.68 -15.78 -47.00
C ASN A 325 -11.82 -14.34 -46.46
N LEU A 326 -10.84 -13.89 -45.69
CA LEU A 326 -10.82 -12.59 -45.03
C LEU A 326 -10.94 -11.42 -46.04
N ALA A 327 -11.90 -10.52 -45.81
CA ALA A 327 -11.96 -9.23 -46.51
C ALA A 327 -11.31 -8.11 -45.69
N ASN A 328 -11.68 -7.98 -44.42
CA ASN A 328 -11.07 -6.99 -43.52
C ASN A 328 -11.26 -7.32 -42.03
N ILE A 329 -10.42 -6.68 -41.21
CA ILE A 329 -10.54 -6.58 -39.76
C ILE A 329 -10.66 -5.09 -39.44
N THR A 330 -11.72 -4.66 -38.75
CA THR A 330 -11.89 -3.27 -38.33
C THR A 330 -11.92 -3.20 -36.80
N ALA A 331 -10.90 -2.56 -36.22
CA ALA A 331 -10.80 -2.29 -34.79
C ALA A 331 -11.26 -0.84 -34.53
N GLU A 332 -12.21 -0.66 -33.61
CA GLU A 332 -12.80 0.66 -33.35
C GLU A 332 -12.93 0.93 -31.85
N ILE A 333 -12.54 2.14 -31.45
CA ILE A 333 -12.59 2.64 -30.08
C ILE A 333 -13.40 3.95 -30.02
N PHE A 334 -14.36 3.96 -29.12
CA PHE A 334 -15.32 5.03 -28.84
C PHE A 334 -15.03 5.62 -27.47
N ASN A 335 -15.43 6.87 -27.25
CA ASN A 335 -15.38 7.49 -25.94
C ASN A 335 -16.70 7.36 -25.16
N SER A 336 -16.74 7.91 -23.95
CA SER A 336 -17.89 7.94 -23.04
C SER A 336 -19.21 8.43 -23.66
N THR A 337 -19.14 9.26 -24.71
CA THR A 337 -20.33 9.77 -25.42
C THR A 337 -20.83 8.87 -26.56
N GLY A 338 -20.14 7.77 -26.83
CA GLY A 338 -20.36 6.91 -28.00
C GLY A 338 -19.79 7.48 -29.31
N SER A 339 -18.93 8.52 -29.23
CA SER A 339 -18.26 9.08 -30.40
C SER A 339 -17.04 8.24 -30.75
N SER A 340 -16.90 7.84 -32.02
CA SER A 340 -15.71 7.12 -32.50
C SER A 340 -14.47 8.02 -32.45
N ILE A 341 -13.43 7.55 -31.76
CA ILE A 341 -12.15 8.26 -31.58
C ILE A 341 -11.10 7.75 -32.56
N ASN A 342 -11.09 6.44 -32.82
CA ASN A 342 -10.27 5.83 -33.86
C ASN A 342 -10.96 4.59 -34.41
N GLN A 343 -11.07 4.53 -35.74
CA GLN A 343 -11.48 3.34 -36.50
C GLN A 343 -10.32 2.99 -37.44
N THR A 344 -9.76 1.78 -37.30
CA THR A 344 -8.64 1.29 -38.12
C THR A 344 -9.01 -0.02 -38.79
N THR A 345 -8.91 -0.06 -40.12
CA THR A 345 -9.25 -1.23 -40.94
C THR A 345 -8.00 -1.85 -41.59
N PHE A 346 -7.81 -3.14 -41.39
CA PHE A 346 -6.74 -3.96 -41.97
C PHE A 346 -7.32 -4.90 -43.05
N THR A 347 -6.63 -5.04 -44.18
CA THR A 347 -6.96 -6.00 -45.26
C THR A 347 -6.06 -7.24 -45.27
N SER A 348 -5.22 -7.38 -44.25
CA SER A 348 -4.34 -8.52 -43.98
C SER A 348 -4.64 -9.09 -42.60
N ALA A 349 -4.18 -10.32 -42.34
CA ALA A 349 -4.24 -10.92 -41.01
C ALA A 349 -3.41 -10.11 -40.00
N THR A 350 -4.09 -9.30 -39.20
CA THR A 350 -3.56 -8.52 -38.08
C THR A 350 -4.21 -9.03 -36.79
N TYR A 351 -3.43 -9.10 -35.71
CA TYR A 351 -3.84 -9.70 -34.44
C TYR A 351 -3.77 -8.74 -33.24
N GLU A 352 -3.27 -7.51 -33.43
CA GLU A 352 -3.14 -6.53 -32.35
C GLU A 352 -3.26 -5.08 -32.83
N ILE A 353 -3.58 -4.18 -31.90
CA ILE A 353 -3.50 -2.72 -32.05
C ILE A 353 -3.18 -2.08 -30.69
N ASN A 354 -2.52 -0.93 -30.72
CA ASN A 354 -2.35 -0.06 -29.55
C ASN A 354 -2.81 1.34 -29.92
N TRP A 355 -3.80 1.87 -29.20
CA TRP A 355 -4.33 3.22 -29.37
C TRP A 355 -3.72 4.16 -28.34
N THR A 356 -2.95 5.15 -28.78
CA THR A 356 -2.60 6.31 -27.93
C THR A 356 -3.75 7.32 -27.94
N LEU A 357 -4.21 7.71 -26.76
CA LEU A 357 -5.38 8.57 -26.52
C LEU A 357 -4.96 9.90 -25.86
N ILE A 358 -5.88 10.87 -25.84
CA ILE A 358 -5.62 12.26 -25.40
C ILE A 358 -6.53 12.68 -24.23
N GLY A 359 -7.69 12.04 -24.05
CA GLY A 359 -8.43 12.11 -22.79
C GLY A 359 -7.82 11.13 -21.78
N LEU A 360 -7.59 11.62 -20.57
CA LEU A 360 -6.98 10.84 -19.47
C LEU A 360 -7.90 10.69 -18.25
N ASP A 361 -9.10 11.25 -18.27
CA ASP A 361 -10.15 11.05 -17.27
C ASP A 361 -11.45 10.57 -17.97
N GLU A 362 -11.38 9.48 -18.75
CA GLU A 362 -12.48 9.06 -19.63
C GLU A 362 -12.61 7.53 -19.78
N GLU A 363 -13.87 7.07 -19.83
CA GLU A 363 -14.24 5.71 -20.21
C GLU A 363 -14.13 5.53 -21.73
N TYR A 364 -13.33 4.56 -22.16
CA TYR A 364 -13.18 4.15 -23.55
C TYR A 364 -13.76 2.76 -23.79
N VAL A 365 -14.58 2.66 -24.84
CA VAL A 365 -15.33 1.47 -25.21
C VAL A 365 -14.83 0.98 -26.56
N TYR A 366 -14.37 -0.26 -26.69
CA TYR A 366 -13.86 -0.79 -27.96
C TYR A 366 -14.32 -2.21 -28.27
N ASN A 367 -14.32 -2.54 -29.56
CA ASN A 367 -14.41 -3.91 -30.05
C ASN A 367 -13.64 -4.07 -31.37
N VAL A 368 -13.49 -5.31 -31.82
CA VAL A 368 -12.88 -5.64 -33.12
C VAL A 368 -13.87 -6.46 -33.93
N THR A 369 -14.12 -6.02 -35.15
CA THR A 369 -14.95 -6.70 -36.15
C THR A 369 -14.04 -7.42 -37.14
N VAL A 370 -14.35 -8.66 -37.51
CA VAL A 370 -13.76 -9.34 -38.68
C VAL A 370 -14.87 -9.66 -39.68
N CYS A 371 -14.60 -9.44 -40.96
CA CYS A 371 -15.54 -9.67 -42.06
C CYS A 371 -14.89 -10.47 -43.19
N ASP A 372 -15.66 -11.38 -43.78
CA ASP A 372 -15.28 -12.13 -44.98
C ASP A 372 -15.59 -11.39 -46.29
N VAL A 373 -15.22 -11.97 -47.43
CA VAL A 373 -15.54 -11.48 -48.79
C VAL A 373 -17.04 -11.52 -49.16
N LEU A 374 -17.89 -12.12 -48.33
CA LEU A 374 -19.35 -12.12 -48.46
C LEU A 374 -20.03 -11.08 -47.55
N ASN A 375 -19.25 -10.26 -46.85
CA ASN A 375 -19.69 -9.28 -45.85
C ASN A 375 -20.56 -9.92 -44.73
N ARG A 376 -20.28 -11.17 -44.36
CA ARG A 376 -20.67 -11.70 -43.05
C ARG A 376 -19.58 -11.27 -42.08
N CYS A 377 -19.98 -10.64 -41.00
CA CYS A 377 -19.07 -10.11 -39.99
C CYS A 377 -19.38 -10.72 -38.63
N ASN A 378 -18.36 -10.79 -37.78
CA ASN A 378 -18.49 -11.15 -36.38
C ASN A 378 -17.58 -10.26 -35.53
N ASN A 379 -17.95 -10.08 -34.27
CA ASN A 379 -17.35 -9.11 -33.36
C ASN A 379 -16.76 -9.82 -32.15
N THR A 380 -15.69 -9.26 -31.59
CA THR A 380 -15.36 -9.52 -30.19
C THR A 380 -16.52 -9.08 -29.30
N GLU A 381 -16.52 -9.54 -28.06
CA GLU A 381 -17.22 -8.82 -27.00
C GLU A 381 -16.76 -7.35 -26.94
N THR A 382 -17.60 -6.46 -26.39
CA THR A 382 -17.21 -5.08 -26.12
C THR A 382 -16.37 -5.03 -24.84
N ARG A 383 -15.23 -4.34 -24.89
CA ARG A 383 -14.40 -4.04 -23.72
C ARG A 383 -14.53 -2.56 -23.36
N ILE A 384 -14.50 -2.29 -22.06
CA ILE A 384 -14.56 -0.96 -21.44
C ILE A 384 -13.29 -0.81 -20.61
N ILE A 385 -12.55 0.27 -20.83
CA ILE A 385 -11.33 0.64 -20.10
C ILE A 385 -11.44 2.10 -19.72
N THR A 386 -11.28 2.42 -18.45
CA THR A 386 -11.23 3.81 -17.98
C THR A 386 -9.77 4.24 -17.88
N LEU A 387 -9.41 5.31 -18.58
CA LEU A 387 -8.16 6.01 -18.31
C LEU A 387 -8.46 7.09 -17.27
N ASP A 388 -7.59 7.19 -16.25
CA ASP A 388 -7.76 8.08 -15.09
C ASP A 388 -6.36 8.52 -14.63
N ASP A 389 -5.97 9.79 -14.82
CA ASP A 389 -4.69 10.37 -14.34
C ASP A 389 -4.85 11.44 -13.25
N THR A 390 -6.10 11.74 -12.87
CA THR A 390 -6.43 12.66 -11.78
C THR A 390 -6.13 12.05 -10.41
N ASN A 391 -5.25 12.70 -9.63
CA ASN A 391 -5.02 12.29 -8.24
C ASN A 391 -6.28 12.51 -7.37
N PRO A 392 -6.80 11.48 -6.67
CA PRO A 392 -7.99 11.59 -5.82
C PRO A 392 -7.79 12.63 -4.71
N GLN A 393 -8.84 13.34 -4.30
CA GLN A 393 -8.71 14.41 -3.30
C GLN A 393 -9.07 13.90 -1.89
N ILE A 394 -8.17 14.11 -0.92
CA ILE A 394 -8.36 13.69 0.48
C ILE A 394 -8.00 14.80 1.47
N SER A 395 -8.81 14.92 2.52
CA SER A 395 -8.61 15.85 3.64
C SER A 395 -9.17 15.25 4.94
N PHE A 396 -8.78 15.78 6.10
CA PHE A 396 -9.46 15.42 7.34
C PHE A 396 -10.84 16.08 7.41
N SER A 397 -11.84 15.36 7.91
CA SER A 397 -13.17 15.94 8.17
C SER A 397 -13.13 16.95 9.33
N ALA A 398 -14.03 17.95 9.30
CA ALA A 398 -14.03 19.05 10.27
C ALA A 398 -14.34 18.59 11.70
N ASN A 399 -15.17 17.56 11.87
CA ASN A 399 -15.63 17.06 13.17
C ASN A 399 -14.70 15.96 13.72
N THR A 400 -13.38 16.20 13.71
CA THR A 400 -12.35 15.22 14.10
C THR A 400 -11.40 15.80 15.15
N THR A 401 -10.74 14.93 15.95
CA THR A 401 -9.72 15.34 16.93
C THR A 401 -8.63 16.14 16.23
N THR A 402 -8.51 17.42 16.56
CA THR A 402 -7.60 18.38 15.93
C THR A 402 -6.14 18.16 16.33
N GLN A 403 -5.22 18.76 15.58
CA GLN A 403 -3.81 18.85 16.00
C GLN A 403 -3.71 19.65 17.31
N GLY A 404 -2.97 19.12 18.28
CA GLY A 404 -2.79 19.75 19.60
C GLY A 404 -2.72 18.73 20.74
N TYR A 405 -2.84 19.24 21.96
CA TYR A 405 -2.94 18.47 23.21
C TYR A 405 -4.41 18.28 23.59
N HIS A 406 -4.78 17.10 24.10
CA HIS A 406 -6.15 16.79 24.51
C HIS A 406 -6.19 15.95 25.79
N SER A 407 -7.09 16.32 26.71
CA SER A 407 -7.32 15.69 28.02
C SER A 407 -8.22 14.44 27.95
N GLN A 408 -8.12 13.66 26.86
CA GLN A 408 -9.00 12.54 26.56
C GLN A 408 -8.22 11.29 26.10
N ALA A 409 -8.62 10.10 26.54
CA ALA A 409 -7.99 8.83 26.17
C ALA A 409 -8.45 8.26 24.81
N TYR A 410 -8.80 9.12 23.84
CA TYR A 410 -9.28 8.66 22.53
C TYR A 410 -9.01 9.63 21.36
N ILE A 411 -8.88 9.08 20.16
CA ILE A 411 -8.75 9.82 18.90
C ILE A 411 -9.89 9.43 17.96
N TYR A 412 -10.70 10.42 17.58
CA TYR A 412 -11.75 10.27 16.56
C TYR A 412 -11.33 11.01 15.28
N THR A 413 -11.27 10.28 14.17
CA THR A 413 -10.74 10.81 12.90
C THR A 413 -11.50 10.26 11.71
N CYS A 414 -11.67 11.08 10.68
CA CYS A 414 -12.38 10.74 9.46
C CYS A 414 -11.73 11.42 8.26
N ALA A 415 -11.74 10.76 7.11
CA ALA A 415 -11.37 11.37 5.83
C ALA A 415 -12.59 11.94 5.09
N ASN A 416 -12.50 13.21 4.69
CA ASN A 416 -13.31 13.76 3.62
C ASN A 416 -12.60 13.44 2.29
N ILE A 417 -13.24 12.66 1.44
CA ILE A 417 -12.72 12.22 0.14
C ILE A 417 -13.63 12.76 -0.97
N THR A 418 -13.03 13.26 -2.04
CA THR A 418 -13.70 13.52 -3.31
C THR A 418 -13.02 12.67 -4.37
N GLU A 419 -13.65 11.54 -4.69
CA GLU A 419 -13.24 10.57 -5.70
C GLU A 419 -14.48 9.72 -6.09
N THR A 420 -14.59 9.36 -7.37
CA THR A 420 -15.63 8.48 -7.93
C THR A 420 -15.22 7.02 -7.98
N ASN A 421 -13.96 6.74 -8.32
CA ASN A 421 -13.39 5.42 -8.61
C ASN A 421 -12.55 4.89 -7.44
N ILE A 422 -12.98 5.07 -6.18
CA ILE A 422 -12.18 4.74 -4.98
C ILE A 422 -11.75 3.25 -4.97
N GLY A 423 -10.45 2.99 -4.99
CA GLY A 423 -9.89 1.64 -4.91
C GLY A 423 -9.60 1.21 -3.47
N THR A 424 -8.70 1.92 -2.77
CA THR A 424 -8.42 1.67 -1.35
C THR A 424 -8.21 2.97 -0.56
N VAL A 425 -8.74 3.01 0.67
CA VAL A 425 -8.48 4.07 1.65
C VAL A 425 -7.80 3.42 2.84
N THR A 426 -6.68 3.99 3.29
CA THR A 426 -5.96 3.50 4.47
C THR A 426 -5.73 4.61 5.49
N TYR A 427 -5.79 4.21 6.76
CA TYR A 427 -5.52 5.05 7.92
C TYR A 427 -4.25 4.55 8.60
N TYR A 428 -3.27 5.43 8.79
CA TYR A 428 -2.09 5.19 9.61
C TYR A 428 -2.33 5.73 11.02
N ASN A 429 -2.19 4.85 12.02
CA ASN A 429 -2.43 5.15 13.43
C ASN A 429 -1.14 5.46 14.23
N GLY A 430 0.01 5.62 13.56
CA GLY A 430 1.32 5.72 14.21
C GLY A 430 2.07 4.39 14.35
N THR A 431 1.47 3.24 13.99
CA THR A 431 2.11 1.92 14.07
C THR A 431 1.94 1.08 12.81
N ALA A 432 0.77 1.12 12.15
CA ALA A 432 0.49 0.37 10.93
C ALA A 432 -0.60 1.04 10.09
N ASN A 433 -0.60 0.77 8.78
CA ASN A 433 -1.69 1.13 7.88
C ASN A 433 -2.84 0.13 8.05
N GLN A 434 -4.07 0.64 8.17
CA GLN A 434 -5.30 -0.15 8.23
C GLN A 434 -6.24 0.28 7.10
N THR A 435 -6.76 -0.66 6.31
CA THR A 435 -7.73 -0.35 5.25
C THR A 435 -9.11 -0.08 5.85
N ILE A 436 -9.68 1.08 5.55
CA ILE A 436 -10.96 1.55 6.12
C ILE A 436 -12.00 1.69 5.00
N SER A 437 -13.19 1.13 5.20
CA SER A 437 -14.34 1.32 4.29
C SER A 437 -15.11 2.60 4.60
N SER A 438 -15.94 3.06 3.66
CA SER A 438 -16.95 4.10 3.93
C SER A 438 -17.77 3.73 5.19
N PRO A 439 -17.99 4.65 6.15
CA PRO A 439 -17.89 6.11 6.06
C PRO A 439 -16.49 6.72 6.31
N TYR A 440 -15.40 5.96 6.21
CA TYR A 440 -14.01 6.46 6.34
C TYR A 440 -13.76 7.19 7.66
N CYS A 441 -14.29 6.65 8.76
CA CYS A 441 -14.11 7.14 10.13
C CYS A 441 -13.55 6.03 11.03
N VAL A 442 -12.67 6.41 11.95
CA VAL A 442 -12.08 5.56 12.98
C VAL A 442 -12.20 6.27 14.33
N ASN A 443 -12.67 5.54 15.34
CA ASN A 443 -12.57 5.94 16.75
C ASN A 443 -11.63 4.97 17.45
N THR A 444 -10.52 5.46 18.01
CA THR A 444 -9.56 4.66 18.77
C THR A 444 -9.64 5.09 20.23
N THR A 445 -10.18 4.24 21.10
CA THR A 445 -10.32 4.49 22.54
C THR A 445 -9.21 3.82 23.33
N ASP A 446 -9.19 4.09 24.65
CA ASP A 446 -8.32 3.42 25.63
C ASP A 446 -6.82 3.62 25.32
N LEU A 447 -6.51 4.77 24.71
CA LEU A 447 -5.15 5.20 24.38
C LEU A 447 -4.47 5.78 25.62
N SER A 448 -3.19 5.44 25.80
CA SER A 448 -2.33 6.02 26.82
C SER A 448 -1.89 7.44 26.46
N ASP A 449 -1.35 8.16 27.44
CA ASP A 449 -0.73 9.46 27.21
C ASP A 449 0.48 9.35 26.26
N GLY A 450 0.68 10.36 25.43
CA GLY A 450 1.74 10.41 24.41
C GLY A 450 1.30 11.01 23.07
N THR A 451 2.27 11.16 22.16
CA THR A 451 2.06 11.81 20.85
C THR A 451 1.81 10.79 19.74
N TYR A 452 0.60 10.81 19.19
CA TYR A 452 0.18 10.01 18.04
C TYR A 452 0.34 10.82 16.75
N SER A 453 1.03 10.27 15.75
CA SER A 453 1.13 10.87 14.41
C SER A 453 0.24 10.09 13.46
N ILE A 454 -0.89 10.70 13.06
CA ILE A 454 -1.93 10.03 12.27
C ILE A 454 -2.01 10.59 10.86
N GLN A 455 -2.32 9.74 9.88
CA GLN A 455 -2.39 10.15 8.47
C GLN A 455 -3.40 9.30 7.70
N TRP A 456 -4.06 9.88 6.70
CA TRP A 456 -4.93 9.16 5.78
C TRP A 456 -4.33 9.15 4.37
N PHE A 457 -4.49 8.03 3.68
CA PHE A 457 -4.06 7.80 2.30
C PHE A 457 -5.24 7.27 1.48
N ILE A 458 -5.29 7.63 0.21
CA ILE A 458 -6.21 7.08 -0.78
C ILE A 458 -5.43 6.67 -2.02
N ASN A 459 -5.82 5.53 -2.58
CA ASN A 459 -5.53 5.09 -3.94
C ASN A 459 -6.88 4.92 -4.64
N ASP A 460 -7.03 5.46 -5.85
CA ASP A 460 -8.21 5.18 -6.68
C ASP A 460 -8.15 3.76 -7.29
N SER A 461 -8.92 3.49 -8.35
CA SER A 461 -8.91 2.20 -9.05
C SER A 461 -7.81 2.11 -10.12
N ALA A 462 -7.28 3.24 -10.60
CA ALA A 462 -6.29 3.35 -11.66
C ALA A 462 -4.83 3.32 -11.16
N GLY A 463 -4.62 3.59 -9.87
CA GLY A 463 -3.31 3.68 -9.23
C GLY A 463 -2.91 5.08 -8.77
N ASN A 464 -3.77 6.09 -8.92
CA ASN A 464 -3.48 7.46 -8.51
C ASN A 464 -3.59 7.60 -6.99
N GLN A 465 -2.65 8.34 -6.40
CA GLN A 465 -2.45 8.35 -4.95
C GLN A 465 -2.43 9.75 -4.37
N ASN A 466 -3.06 9.91 -3.22
CA ASN A 466 -2.99 11.12 -2.43
C ASN A 466 -3.05 10.81 -0.92
N GLN A 467 -2.58 11.75 -0.11
CA GLN A 467 -2.48 11.62 1.33
C GLN A 467 -2.76 12.95 2.02
N THR A 468 -3.33 12.89 3.23
CA THR A 468 -3.34 14.08 4.10
C THR A 468 -1.92 14.40 4.54
N THR A 469 -1.69 15.61 5.03
CA THR A 469 -0.54 15.83 5.92
C THR A 469 -0.64 14.93 7.15
N ALA A 470 0.49 14.57 7.76
CA ALA A 470 0.51 13.91 9.05
C ALA A 470 0.03 14.88 10.14
N ARG A 471 -0.90 14.43 10.99
CA ARG A 471 -1.47 15.21 12.11
C ARG A 471 -0.93 14.64 13.43
N ALA A 472 -0.15 15.45 14.14
CA ALA A 472 0.28 15.13 15.50
C ALA A 472 -0.84 15.45 16.51
N ILE A 473 -1.19 14.48 17.36
CA ILE A 473 -2.16 14.61 18.44
C ILE A 473 -1.50 14.08 19.71
N THR A 474 -1.30 14.95 20.70
CA THR A 474 -0.82 14.53 22.01
C THR A 474 -2.02 14.27 22.91
N LEU A 475 -2.13 13.07 23.44
CA LEU A 475 -3.05 12.78 24.54
C LEU A 475 -2.30 12.96 25.85
N ASP A 476 -2.92 13.64 26.79
CA ASP A 476 -2.36 13.87 28.13
C ASP A 476 -3.51 13.96 29.12
N THR A 477 -3.78 12.84 29.79
CA THR A 477 -4.83 12.67 30.82
C THR A 477 -4.29 12.84 32.23
N THR A 478 -2.99 13.12 32.37
CA THR A 478 -2.31 13.38 33.62
C THR A 478 -2.74 14.74 34.19
N TYR A 479 -3.12 14.79 35.46
CA TYR A 479 -3.32 16.07 36.14
C TYR A 479 -1.96 16.65 36.58
N PRO A 480 -1.60 17.89 36.19
CA PRO A 480 -0.35 18.51 36.59
C PRO A 480 -0.29 18.67 38.11
N GLN A 481 0.87 18.45 38.73
CA GLN A 481 1.01 18.57 40.19
C GLN A 481 1.58 19.93 40.60
N ILE A 482 0.95 20.55 41.60
CA ILE A 482 1.34 21.86 42.13
C ILE A 482 1.29 21.89 43.66
N SER A 483 2.26 22.57 44.27
CA SER A 483 2.36 22.81 45.71
C SER A 483 3.04 24.17 45.96
N PHE A 484 2.95 24.74 47.16
CA PHE A 484 3.77 25.91 47.50
C PHE A 484 5.23 25.50 47.73
N SER A 485 6.16 26.32 47.24
CA SER A 485 7.58 26.17 47.56
C SER A 485 7.86 26.55 49.02
N ALA A 486 8.89 25.92 49.61
CA ALA A 486 9.30 26.11 51.00
C ALA A 486 9.66 27.57 51.35
N ASN A 487 10.07 28.37 50.36
CA ASN A 487 10.42 29.79 50.53
C ASN A 487 9.19 30.72 50.56
N THR A 488 7.97 30.20 50.43
CA THR A 488 6.74 31.01 50.46
C THR A 488 6.43 31.48 51.89
N THR A 489 6.04 32.76 52.03
CA THR A 489 5.48 33.34 53.27
C THR A 489 4.46 32.39 53.90
N THR A 490 4.68 32.02 55.16
CA THR A 490 3.83 31.09 55.91
C THR A 490 2.47 31.70 56.20
N GLN A 491 1.46 30.85 56.39
CA GLN A 491 0.16 31.29 56.92
C GLN A 491 0.32 31.64 58.41
N ASP A 492 0.60 32.92 58.67
CA ASP A 492 0.83 33.49 60.00
C ASP A 492 0.74 35.03 59.96
N TYR A 493 1.05 35.66 61.08
CA TYR A 493 1.30 37.10 61.21
C TYR A 493 2.73 37.47 60.79
N HIS A 494 2.90 38.56 60.04
CA HIS A 494 4.21 39.04 59.58
C HIS A 494 4.37 40.55 59.64
N SER A 495 5.49 40.98 60.23
CA SER A 495 5.97 42.37 60.34
C SER A 495 6.70 42.87 59.09
N GLN A 496 6.16 42.54 57.90
CA GLN A 496 6.76 42.90 56.61
C GLN A 496 5.71 43.42 55.62
N THR A 497 6.10 44.34 54.74
CA THR A 497 5.19 45.05 53.82
C THR A 497 4.95 44.33 52.48
N TYR A 498 5.29 43.05 52.40
CA TYR A 498 5.24 42.27 51.16
C TYR A 498 4.92 40.79 51.43
N ILE A 499 4.41 40.09 50.41
CA ILE A 499 4.19 38.64 50.43
C ILE A 499 5.04 38.01 49.33
N TYR A 500 5.94 37.10 49.69
CA TYR A 500 6.70 36.32 48.72
C TYR A 500 6.11 34.92 48.60
N THR A 501 5.74 34.52 47.39
CA THR A 501 5.14 33.21 47.15
C THR A 501 5.68 32.58 45.87
N CYS A 502 5.87 31.26 45.91
CA CYS A 502 6.33 30.47 44.78
C CYS A 502 5.56 29.15 44.69
N ALA A 503 5.30 28.68 43.48
CA ALA A 503 4.78 27.34 43.22
C ALA A 503 5.91 26.36 42.86
N ASN A 504 5.96 25.23 43.56
CA ASN A 504 6.66 24.04 43.09
C ASN A 504 5.70 23.26 42.18
N ILE A 505 6.09 23.06 40.92
CA ILE A 505 5.31 22.36 39.91
C ILE A 505 6.12 21.18 39.38
N THR A 506 5.47 20.03 39.21
CA THR A 506 6.03 18.91 38.43
C THR A 506 5.05 18.58 37.31
N GLU A 507 5.35 19.13 36.14
CA GLU A 507 4.65 18.93 34.88
C GLU A 507 5.63 19.22 33.72
N THR A 508 5.53 18.48 32.63
CA THR A 508 6.30 18.66 31.39
C THR A 508 5.61 19.60 30.38
N ASN A 509 4.28 19.55 30.29
CA ASN A 509 3.47 20.21 29.27
C ASN A 509 2.75 21.46 29.80
N ILE A 510 3.38 22.25 30.67
CA ILE A 510 2.75 23.40 31.36
C ILE A 510 2.15 24.40 30.35
N GLY A 511 0.84 24.65 30.42
CA GLY A 511 0.13 25.59 29.55
C GLY A 511 0.01 26.98 30.16
N THR A 512 -0.65 27.10 31.32
CA THR A 512 -0.71 28.35 32.10
C THR A 512 -0.62 28.10 33.60
N VAL A 513 0.00 29.03 34.32
CA VAL A 513 0.05 29.05 35.78
C VAL A 513 -0.48 30.41 36.23
N THR A 514 -1.43 30.42 37.17
CA THR A 514 -2.01 31.67 37.69
C THR A 514 -1.97 31.71 39.21
N LEU A 515 -1.70 32.90 39.74
CA LEU A 515 -1.74 33.22 41.17
C LEU A 515 -3.00 34.04 41.43
N PHE A 516 -3.92 33.52 42.24
CA PHE A 516 -4.95 34.33 42.86
C PHE A 516 -4.37 35.05 44.07
N ASN A 517 -4.54 36.37 44.11
CA ASN A 517 -4.33 37.19 45.30
C ASN A 517 -5.58 38.05 45.52
N THR A 518 -6.35 37.72 46.57
CA THR A 518 -7.52 38.43 47.14
C THR A 518 -8.69 38.86 46.24
N SER A 519 -8.48 39.19 44.97
CA SER A 519 -9.48 39.83 44.09
C SER A 519 -9.30 39.53 42.59
N ALA A 520 -8.14 39.04 42.14
CA ALA A 520 -7.90 38.67 40.76
C ALA A 520 -6.89 37.52 40.63
N ASN A 521 -6.92 36.82 39.48
CA ASN A 521 -5.89 35.88 39.05
C ASN A 521 -4.88 36.62 38.14
N GLU A 522 -3.59 36.51 38.44
CA GLU A 522 -2.49 36.96 37.59
C GLU A 522 -1.78 35.77 36.96
N THR A 523 -1.52 35.76 35.65
CA THR A 523 -0.73 34.71 35.00
C THR A 523 0.77 34.94 35.25
N ILE A 524 1.45 33.93 35.79
CA ILE A 524 2.87 34.02 36.20
C ILE A 524 3.71 33.03 35.38
N ALA A 525 4.83 33.50 34.82
CA ALA A 525 5.79 32.66 34.11
C ALA A 525 6.79 31.98 35.06
N ALA A 526 7.56 31.02 34.55
CA ALA A 526 8.70 30.44 35.26
C ALA A 526 9.67 31.55 35.75
N PRO A 527 10.19 31.50 36.99
CA PRO A 527 10.21 30.36 37.92
C PRO A 527 8.98 30.23 38.84
N TYR A 528 7.82 30.77 38.44
CA TYR A 528 6.56 30.67 39.21
C TYR A 528 6.68 31.23 40.63
N CYS A 529 7.43 32.32 40.76
CA CYS A 529 7.58 33.09 41.98
C CYS A 529 7.08 34.53 41.78
N LYS A 530 6.40 35.06 42.78
CA LYS A 530 5.91 36.45 42.84
C LYS A 530 6.29 37.06 44.17
N ASN A 531 6.94 38.23 44.13
CA ASN A 531 6.92 39.15 45.25
C ASN A 531 5.75 40.12 45.07
N ILE A 532 4.86 40.17 46.05
CA ILE A 532 3.65 41.00 46.06
C ILE A 532 3.90 42.18 47.00
N THR A 533 4.07 43.37 46.41
CA THR A 533 4.38 44.62 47.12
C THR A 533 3.23 45.63 46.99
N ASN A 534 3.35 46.79 47.66
CA ASN A 534 2.31 47.83 47.72
C ASN A 534 0.98 47.32 48.33
N LEU A 535 1.10 46.40 49.29
CA LEU A 535 -0.03 45.91 50.08
C LEU A 535 -0.47 46.97 51.09
N ALA A 536 -1.74 46.94 51.49
CA ALA A 536 -2.22 47.74 52.61
C ALA A 536 -1.57 47.20 53.89
N THR A 537 -1.23 48.11 54.80
CA THR A 537 -0.79 47.70 56.14
C THR A 537 -1.97 47.12 56.91
N ASP A 538 -1.66 46.28 57.89
CA ASP A 538 -2.57 45.90 58.98
C ASP A 538 -3.85 45.20 58.42
N ALA A 539 -3.61 44.29 57.47
CA ALA A 539 -4.58 43.73 56.55
C ALA A 539 -4.36 42.24 56.21
N ASN A 540 -5.46 41.57 55.84
CA ASN A 540 -5.49 40.12 55.63
C ASN A 540 -5.50 39.77 54.13
N TYR A 541 -4.56 38.94 53.71
CA TYR A 541 -4.40 38.48 52.34
C TYR A 541 -4.70 37.00 52.18
N THR A 542 -5.19 36.62 51.00
CA THR A 542 -5.38 35.22 50.62
C THR A 542 -4.70 34.91 49.29
N ILE A 543 -3.91 33.84 49.27
CA ILE A 543 -3.18 33.38 48.08
C ILE A 543 -3.50 31.92 47.74
N ARG A 544 -3.63 31.63 46.44
CA ARG A 544 -3.71 30.27 45.88
C ARG A 544 -3.09 30.24 44.49
N TRP A 545 -2.32 29.20 44.18
CA TRP A 545 -1.86 28.95 42.81
C TRP A 545 -2.75 27.95 42.11
N PHE A 546 -2.93 28.15 40.81
CA PHE A 546 -3.59 27.24 39.88
C PHE A 546 -2.64 26.93 38.72
N ILE A 547 -2.64 25.68 38.25
CA ILE A 547 -2.00 25.26 37.00
C ILE A 547 -3.03 24.65 36.07
N ASN A 548 -2.87 24.93 34.79
CA ASN A 548 -3.50 24.25 33.66
C ASN A 548 -2.34 23.78 32.75
N ASP A 549 -2.29 22.51 32.38
CA ASP A 549 -1.33 22.03 31.39
C ASP A 549 -1.72 22.48 29.96
N SER A 550 -1.12 21.90 28.93
CA SER A 550 -1.45 22.21 27.53
C SER A 550 -2.70 21.49 27.02
N ALA A 551 -3.13 20.42 27.69
CA ALA A 551 -4.30 19.59 27.36
C ALA A 551 -5.61 20.05 28.04
N GLY A 552 -5.51 20.94 29.03
CA GLY A 552 -6.64 21.45 29.80
C GLY A 552 -6.84 20.80 31.17
N ASN A 553 -5.95 19.92 31.64
CA ASN A 553 -6.08 19.37 32.99
C ASN A 553 -5.64 20.42 34.02
N GLN A 554 -6.42 20.55 35.09
CA GLN A 554 -6.29 21.64 36.06
C GLN A 554 -6.04 21.12 37.48
N ASN A 555 -5.14 21.80 38.19
CA ASN A 555 -4.88 21.54 39.60
C ASN A 555 -4.58 22.86 40.35
N GLN A 556 -4.64 22.85 41.68
CA GLN A 556 -4.50 24.04 42.52
C GLN A 556 -3.90 23.71 43.88
N THR A 557 -3.24 24.69 44.50
CA THR A 557 -2.76 24.57 45.88
C THR A 557 -3.89 24.72 46.89
N GLU A 558 -3.59 24.51 48.17
CA GLU A 558 -4.42 25.03 49.25
C GLU A 558 -4.55 26.57 49.20
N LEU A 559 -5.54 27.12 49.90
CA LEU A 559 -5.68 28.56 50.12
C LEU A 559 -4.92 28.94 51.40
N ARG A 560 -3.94 29.83 51.31
CA ARG A 560 -3.24 30.37 52.48
C ARG A 560 -3.77 31.74 52.85
N TRP A 561 -3.92 31.97 54.15
CA TRP A 561 -4.24 33.26 54.77
C TRP A 561 -2.96 33.86 55.34
N ILE A 562 -2.68 35.13 55.05
CA ILE A 562 -1.49 35.83 55.54
C ILE A 562 -1.94 37.14 56.16
N TYR A 563 -1.48 37.42 57.37
CA TYR A 563 -1.83 38.61 58.14
C TYR A 563 -0.61 39.52 58.14
N LEU A 564 -0.68 40.66 57.45
CA LEU A 564 0.38 41.67 57.52
C LEU A 564 0.01 42.68 58.60
N ASP A 565 0.90 42.89 59.56
CA ASP A 565 0.70 43.83 60.66
C ASP A 565 2.04 44.54 60.91
N TYR A 566 2.09 45.84 60.62
CA TYR A 566 3.33 46.64 60.65
C TYR A 566 3.24 47.76 61.70
N THR A 567 2.14 47.85 62.44
CA THR A 567 1.96 48.81 63.52
C THR A 567 2.59 48.32 64.82
N ASN A 568 3.60 49.02 65.33
CA ASN A 568 4.09 48.78 66.69
C ASN A 568 2.96 49.06 67.72
N PRO A 569 2.76 48.19 68.72
CA PRO A 569 1.81 48.41 69.81
C PRO A 569 1.94 49.78 70.48
N GLN A 570 0.83 50.41 70.85
CA GLN A 570 0.88 51.71 71.55
C GLN A 570 0.76 51.54 73.06
N ILE A 571 1.84 51.87 73.79
CA ILE A 571 1.79 52.00 75.25
C ILE A 571 1.37 53.42 75.63
N HIS A 572 0.17 53.57 76.18
CA HIS A 572 -0.41 54.85 76.58
C HIS A 572 0.02 55.29 77.98
N THR A 573 0.16 54.34 78.92
CA THR A 573 0.60 54.60 80.29
C THR A 573 1.36 53.41 80.89
N LEU A 574 2.32 53.71 81.76
CA LEU A 574 2.94 52.81 82.73
C LEU A 574 2.94 53.52 84.08
N ARG A 575 2.51 52.83 85.14
CA ARG A 575 2.46 53.35 86.53
C ARG A 575 2.58 52.21 87.55
N SER A 576 2.92 52.53 88.79
CA SER A 576 2.71 51.64 89.94
C SER A 576 1.52 52.10 90.79
N ASN A 577 1.33 51.49 91.96
CA ASN A 577 0.43 51.94 93.02
C ASN A 577 1.13 52.78 94.11
N ASP A 578 2.42 53.06 93.97
CA ASP A 578 3.14 53.98 94.84
C ASP A 578 2.82 55.44 94.45
N THR A 579 2.77 56.34 95.43
CA THR A 579 2.26 57.72 95.25
C THR A 579 3.30 58.73 94.83
N ASP A 580 4.56 58.46 95.17
CA ASP A 580 5.70 59.38 95.08
C ASP A 580 6.90 58.74 94.37
N ASN A 581 6.78 57.46 94.01
CA ASN A 581 7.78 56.61 93.37
C ASN A 581 9.04 56.42 94.26
N VAL A 582 8.82 56.25 95.57
CA VAL A 582 9.86 55.95 96.56
C VAL A 582 9.44 54.71 97.37
N SER A 583 10.24 53.66 97.38
CA SER A 583 9.87 52.39 98.01
C SER A 583 11.05 51.51 98.42
N ARG A 584 10.82 50.72 99.45
CA ARG A 584 11.71 49.64 99.90
C ARG A 584 11.82 48.53 98.85
N SER A 585 12.98 47.88 98.70
CA SER A 585 13.18 46.88 97.63
C SER A 585 12.37 45.59 97.82
N ASP A 586 11.96 45.29 99.06
CA ASP A 586 11.13 44.15 99.45
C ASP A 586 9.61 44.41 99.37
N ARG A 587 9.20 45.62 98.95
CA ARG A 587 7.80 46.03 98.94
C ARG A 587 7.12 45.60 97.64
N VAL A 588 6.05 44.80 97.77
CA VAL A 588 5.18 44.43 96.64
C VAL A 588 4.53 45.68 96.07
N LEU A 589 4.78 45.95 94.78
CA LEU A 589 4.15 47.00 94.00
C LEU A 589 3.30 46.40 92.88
N ASN A 590 2.18 47.07 92.59
CA ASN A 590 1.23 46.72 91.54
C ASN A 590 1.44 47.64 90.34
N PHE A 591 2.20 47.17 89.36
CA PHE A 591 2.42 47.85 88.10
C PHE A 591 1.23 47.66 87.16
N THR A 592 0.86 48.73 86.46
CA THR A 592 -0.19 48.75 85.43
C THR A 592 0.37 49.36 84.15
N VAL A 593 0.26 48.64 83.04
CA VAL A 593 0.53 49.13 81.69
C VAL A 593 -0.76 49.20 80.90
N ASN A 594 -1.05 50.30 80.21
CA ASN A 594 -2.08 50.36 79.19
C ASN A 594 -1.40 50.28 77.81
N ALA A 595 -1.51 49.12 77.16
CA ALA A 595 -0.99 48.86 75.83
C ALA A 595 -2.12 48.40 74.91
N THR A 596 -2.34 49.12 73.81
CA THR A 596 -3.33 48.77 72.79
C THR A 596 -2.65 48.41 71.49
N ASP A 597 -3.04 47.26 70.95
CA ASP A 597 -2.78 46.89 69.57
C ASP A 597 -3.92 46.00 69.05
N THR A 598 -4.11 45.91 67.74
CA THR A 598 -5.13 45.06 67.10
C THR A 598 -4.85 43.57 67.30
N ASN A 599 -3.58 43.19 67.42
CA ASN A 599 -3.07 41.83 67.50
C ASN A 599 -2.01 41.66 68.59
N ILE A 600 -2.13 42.36 69.73
CA ILE A 600 -1.22 42.22 70.87
C ILE A 600 -1.01 40.75 71.26
N ALA A 601 0.23 40.37 71.58
CA ALA A 601 0.62 39.01 71.98
C ALA A 601 1.10 38.95 73.44
N SER A 602 1.85 39.95 73.90
CA SER A 602 2.37 40.01 75.27
C SER A 602 2.76 41.42 75.68
N VAL A 603 2.70 41.69 76.98
CA VAL A 603 3.39 42.83 77.61
C VAL A 603 4.28 42.32 78.73
N THR A 604 5.50 42.85 78.83
CA THR A 604 6.45 42.54 79.91
C THR A 604 6.85 43.81 80.67
N LEU A 605 7.35 43.65 81.89
CA LEU A 605 8.01 44.68 82.68
C LEU A 605 9.38 44.15 83.13
N ASN A 606 10.44 44.80 82.67
CA ASN A 606 11.85 44.39 82.77
C ASN A 606 12.08 42.90 82.42
N GLY A 607 11.43 42.43 81.35
CA GLY A 607 11.46 41.03 80.90
C GLY A 607 10.45 40.09 81.57
N THR A 608 9.86 40.47 82.72
CA THR A 608 8.84 39.67 83.41
C THR A 608 7.47 39.83 82.73
N LEU A 609 6.82 38.73 82.34
CA LEU A 609 5.52 38.75 81.69
C LEU A 609 4.42 39.34 82.62
N MET A 610 3.67 40.31 82.11
CA MET A 610 2.49 40.87 82.76
C MET A 610 1.24 40.07 82.38
N THR A 611 0.24 40.02 83.26
CA THR A 611 -1.03 39.35 82.98
C THR A 611 -1.99 40.27 82.23
N GLU A 612 -2.68 39.75 81.22
CA GLU A 612 -3.70 40.49 80.47
C GLU A 612 -4.94 40.76 81.33
N GLY A 613 -5.46 41.98 81.24
CA GLY A 613 -6.74 42.41 81.80
C GLY A 613 -7.63 43.05 80.73
N THR A 614 -8.79 43.57 81.14
CA THR A 614 -9.78 44.08 80.20
C THR A 614 -9.38 45.43 79.58
N GLY A 615 -9.45 45.55 78.26
CA GLY A 615 -9.38 46.83 77.55
C GLY A 615 -7.96 47.37 77.34
N GLY A 616 -6.99 46.50 77.05
CA GLY A 616 -5.58 46.87 76.83
C GLY A 616 -4.80 47.11 78.12
N ILE A 617 -5.37 46.80 79.29
CA ILE A 617 -4.73 47.01 80.60
C ILE A 617 -4.06 45.72 81.06
N TRP A 618 -2.75 45.76 81.26
CA TRP A 618 -1.90 44.67 81.73
C TRP A 618 -1.40 44.96 83.14
N TYR A 619 -1.27 43.93 83.98
CA TYR A 619 -0.91 44.08 85.40
C TYR A 619 0.17 43.10 85.85
N LEU A 620 1.01 43.58 86.78
CA LEU A 620 2.03 42.76 87.45
C LEU A 620 2.16 43.19 88.92
N SER A 621 2.00 42.24 89.84
CA SER A 621 2.29 42.42 91.27
C SER A 621 3.64 41.76 91.57
N SER A 622 4.64 42.55 91.97
CA SER A 622 6.01 42.07 92.15
C SER A 622 6.77 42.97 93.12
N ASN A 623 7.81 42.45 93.81
CA ASN A 623 8.70 43.31 94.58
C ASN A 623 9.61 44.08 93.63
N ALA A 624 10.08 45.27 94.02
CA ALA A 624 11.01 46.02 93.18
C ALA A 624 12.32 45.24 92.96
N SER A 625 12.80 44.51 93.97
CA SER A 625 13.95 43.60 93.90
C SER A 625 13.80 42.46 92.89
N ASP A 626 12.62 41.85 92.78
CA ASP A 626 12.32 40.80 91.77
C ASP A 626 12.39 41.35 90.34
N LEU A 627 12.16 42.65 90.16
CA LEU A 627 12.32 43.38 88.90
C LEU A 627 13.73 43.98 88.71
N GLY A 628 14.70 43.61 89.55
CA GLY A 628 16.11 44.03 89.46
C GLY A 628 16.47 45.28 90.27
N CYS A 629 15.54 45.89 91.00
CA CYS A 629 15.80 47.08 91.83
C CYS A 629 16.25 46.67 93.25
N THR A 630 17.51 46.25 93.39
CA THR A 630 18.02 45.58 94.62
C THR A 630 18.90 46.44 95.54
N SER A 631 18.93 47.76 95.37
CA SER A 631 19.78 48.67 96.17
C SER A 631 19.30 50.11 96.09
N ASP A 632 19.50 50.88 97.17
CA ASP A 632 19.16 52.30 97.29
C ASP A 632 19.57 53.15 96.08
N GLY A 633 18.67 54.06 95.66
CA GLY A 633 18.86 54.95 94.52
C GLY A 633 17.86 54.74 93.38
N SER A 634 18.09 55.40 92.24
CA SER A 634 17.17 55.41 91.10
C SER A 634 17.24 54.12 90.28
N CYS A 635 16.18 53.31 90.33
CA CYS A 635 15.97 52.17 89.45
C CYS A 635 15.15 52.55 88.20
N LEU A 636 15.45 51.91 87.06
CA LEU A 636 14.75 52.08 85.79
C LEU A 636 14.04 50.77 85.42
N LEU A 637 12.72 50.83 85.23
CA LEU A 637 11.90 49.70 84.81
C LEU A 637 11.32 49.96 83.41
N THR A 638 11.68 49.11 82.45
CA THR A 638 11.19 49.20 81.05
C THR A 638 10.01 48.26 80.86
N ALA A 639 8.86 48.76 80.39
CA ALA A 639 7.77 47.92 79.90
C ALA A 639 7.83 47.78 78.39
N THR A 640 7.75 46.55 77.89
CA THR A 640 7.83 46.21 76.47
C THR A 640 6.53 45.51 76.05
N ALA A 641 5.81 46.10 75.10
CA ALA A 641 4.59 45.53 74.52
C ALA A 641 4.89 45.01 73.11
N THR A 642 4.44 43.79 72.80
CA THR A 642 4.73 43.07 71.54
C THR A 642 3.47 42.46 70.96
N ASP A 643 3.29 42.55 69.64
CA ASP A 643 2.19 41.92 68.89
C ASP A 643 2.53 40.52 68.34
N LYS A 644 1.59 39.90 67.62
CA LYS A 644 1.75 38.57 66.99
C LYS A 644 2.66 38.58 65.76
N ALA A 645 2.86 39.73 65.11
CA ALA A 645 3.81 39.90 64.01
C ALA A 645 5.26 40.13 64.51
N GLY A 646 5.42 40.36 65.81
CA GLY A 646 6.68 40.64 66.48
C GLY A 646 7.09 42.11 66.52
N ASN A 647 6.21 43.06 66.12
CA ASN A 647 6.53 44.47 66.35
C ASN A 647 6.43 44.78 67.85
N ALA A 648 7.36 45.58 68.36
CA ALA A 648 7.47 45.89 69.78
C ALA A 648 7.59 47.40 70.02
N ASN A 649 7.15 47.85 71.20
CA ASN A 649 7.29 49.22 71.66
C ASN A 649 7.60 49.24 73.16
N GLU A 650 8.31 50.27 73.62
CA GLU A 650 8.87 50.32 74.97
C GLU A 650 8.61 51.66 75.66
N THR A 651 8.41 51.62 76.98
CA THR A 651 8.35 52.83 77.81
C THR A 651 8.99 52.59 79.18
N ASN A 652 9.48 53.66 79.80
CA ASN A 652 10.27 53.59 81.02
C ASN A 652 9.55 54.23 82.21
N TYR A 653 9.68 53.61 83.38
CA TYR A 653 9.24 54.13 84.67
C TYR A 653 10.42 54.15 85.64
N VAL A 654 10.53 55.23 86.40
CA VAL A 654 11.62 55.43 87.38
C VAL A 654 11.05 55.24 88.77
N LEU A 655 11.71 54.39 89.55
CA LEU A 655 11.37 54.09 90.95
C LEU A 655 12.63 54.33 91.79
N THR A 656 12.51 55.11 92.86
CA THR A 656 13.60 55.28 93.82
C THR A 656 13.52 54.19 94.87
N ILE A 657 14.59 53.42 95.03
CA ILE A 657 14.75 52.45 96.10
C ILE A 657 15.35 53.12 97.33
N ASP A 658 14.83 52.76 98.49
CA ASP A 658 15.27 53.27 99.77
C ASP A 658 14.97 52.26 100.89
N ASP A 659 15.97 51.46 101.27
CA ASP A 659 15.94 50.54 102.43
C ASP A 659 16.76 51.08 103.62
N THR A 660 17.40 52.25 103.46
CA THR A 660 18.06 52.99 104.54
C THR A 660 17.05 53.46 105.59
N LYS A 661 17.46 53.51 106.87
CA LYS A 661 16.60 53.96 107.98
C LYS A 661 16.90 55.40 108.40
N PRO A 662 15.89 56.18 108.85
CA PRO A 662 16.11 57.53 109.34
C PRO A 662 17.12 57.57 110.47
N TRP A 663 18.14 58.44 110.35
CA TRP A 663 19.11 58.62 111.41
C TRP A 663 18.60 59.64 112.43
N VAL A 664 18.44 59.19 113.67
CA VAL A 664 18.08 60.01 114.82
C VAL A 664 19.33 60.28 115.66
N ASN A 665 19.56 61.54 116.06
CA ASN A 665 20.61 61.91 117.01
C ASN A 665 20.22 63.16 117.83
N ASN A 666 21.07 63.55 118.79
CA ASN A 666 20.86 64.71 119.67
C ASN A 666 19.49 64.74 120.39
N LEU A 667 18.99 63.58 120.80
CA LEU A 667 17.77 63.45 121.61
C LEU A 667 17.97 64.08 123.00
N THR A 668 17.17 65.10 123.32
CA THR A 668 17.12 65.72 124.65
C THR A 668 15.69 65.81 125.19
N ALA A 669 15.56 65.78 126.51
CA ALA A 669 14.35 66.10 127.25
C ALA A 669 14.69 67.17 128.29
N ALA A 670 14.21 68.40 128.08
CA ALA A 670 14.66 69.59 128.80
C ALA A 670 13.50 70.33 129.50
N PRO A 671 13.62 70.69 130.79
CA PRO A 671 14.71 70.34 131.71
C PRO A 671 14.66 68.86 132.14
N SER A 672 15.81 68.23 132.35
CA SER A 672 15.91 66.80 132.73
C SER A 672 15.40 66.48 134.14
N SER A 673 15.17 67.50 134.98
CA SER A 673 14.35 67.38 136.18
C SER A 673 13.47 68.61 136.38
N ALA A 674 12.23 68.41 136.84
CA ALA A 674 11.25 69.47 137.00
C ALA A 674 10.24 69.19 138.14
N PRO A 675 9.61 70.21 138.74
CA PRO A 675 8.46 70.01 139.61
C PRO A 675 7.22 69.54 138.81
N ALA A 676 6.28 68.86 139.47
CA ALA A 676 5.06 68.35 138.85
C ALA A 676 4.22 69.42 138.13
N ASN A 677 3.63 69.05 137.00
CA ASN A 677 2.92 69.89 136.02
C ASN A 677 3.82 70.89 135.24
N SER A 678 5.12 70.61 135.12
CA SER A 678 6.03 71.35 134.22
C SER A 678 5.96 70.84 132.78
N SER A 679 6.08 71.74 131.81
CA SER A 679 6.30 71.36 130.40
C SER A 679 7.75 70.93 130.19
N ILE A 680 7.95 69.81 129.50
CA ILE A 680 9.27 69.30 129.09
C ILE A 680 9.36 69.36 127.57
N ASN A 681 10.35 70.06 127.02
CA ASN A 681 10.61 70.02 125.59
C ASN A 681 11.37 68.73 125.27
N ILE A 682 10.80 67.91 124.39
CA ILE A 682 11.44 66.73 123.81
C ILE A 682 11.84 67.09 122.39
N SER A 683 13.14 67.01 122.10
CA SER A 683 13.69 67.35 120.79
C SER A 683 14.72 66.33 120.32
N ALA A 684 14.75 66.02 119.03
CA ALA A 684 15.82 65.26 118.40
C ALA A 684 16.08 65.80 116.99
N ASN A 685 17.33 65.70 116.54
CA ASN A 685 17.68 65.87 115.14
C ASN A 685 17.35 64.57 114.41
N VAL A 686 16.63 64.65 113.29
CA VAL A 686 16.28 63.47 112.47
C VAL A 686 16.55 63.79 111.02
N THR A 687 17.41 63.00 110.41
CA THR A 687 17.89 63.18 109.04
C THR A 687 17.81 61.88 108.27
N ASP A 688 17.39 61.94 107.02
CA ASP A 688 17.34 60.80 106.12
C ASP A 688 17.73 61.23 104.69
N PRO A 689 18.45 60.40 103.90
CA PRO A 689 18.87 60.77 102.54
C PRO A 689 17.73 60.89 101.54
N SER A 690 16.65 60.12 101.73
CA SER A 690 15.52 59.97 100.81
C SER A 690 14.30 60.78 101.28
N GLY A 691 14.16 60.97 102.59
CA GLY A 691 13.35 62.03 103.19
C GLY A 691 12.62 61.61 104.46
N VAL A 692 12.66 62.43 105.52
CA VAL A 692 11.98 62.12 106.78
C VAL A 692 10.47 62.35 106.68
N GLY A 693 9.67 61.27 106.77
CA GLY A 693 8.21 61.29 106.68
C GLY A 693 7.51 61.68 107.99
N THR A 694 7.59 60.87 109.06
CA THR A 694 6.98 61.23 110.36
C THR A 694 7.86 60.88 111.56
N VAL A 695 7.98 61.82 112.51
CA VAL A 695 8.73 61.65 113.76
C VAL A 695 7.79 61.79 114.96
N ARG A 696 7.92 60.89 115.93
CA ARG A 696 7.07 60.80 117.11
C ARG A 696 7.92 60.48 118.34
N ALA A 697 7.51 60.93 119.52
CA ALA A 697 8.09 60.50 120.80
C ALA A 697 7.06 59.66 121.54
N ASN A 698 7.45 58.45 121.91
CA ASN A 698 6.73 57.64 122.88
C ASN A 698 7.29 57.97 124.28
N VAL A 699 6.47 58.58 125.13
CA VAL A 699 6.83 58.95 126.51
C VAL A 699 6.12 58.00 127.46
N SER A 700 6.82 57.38 128.40
CA SER A 700 6.26 56.34 129.29
C SER A 700 6.72 56.48 130.74
N TRP A 701 5.79 56.23 131.68
CA TRP A 701 5.99 56.38 133.13
C TRP A 701 5.01 55.50 133.90
N ASP A 702 5.46 54.79 134.94
CA ASP A 702 4.63 53.95 135.84
C ASP A 702 3.49 53.17 135.12
N SER A 703 3.88 52.37 134.12
CA SER A 703 3.00 51.56 133.25
C SER A 703 2.02 52.31 132.33
N ASN A 704 2.10 53.64 132.27
CA ASN A 704 1.38 54.49 131.31
C ASN A 704 2.31 54.92 130.17
N TYR A 705 1.74 55.31 129.03
CA TYR A 705 2.49 55.95 127.94
C TYR A 705 1.61 56.90 127.11
N GLU A 706 2.25 57.79 126.36
CA GLU A 706 1.64 58.76 125.46
C GLU A 706 2.55 58.98 124.25
N ILE A 707 1.98 58.99 123.03
CA ILE A 707 2.73 59.22 121.79
C ILE A 707 2.41 60.61 121.26
N ILE A 708 3.40 61.50 121.25
CA ILE A 708 3.30 62.85 120.69
C ILE A 708 4.00 62.90 119.32
N ILE A 709 3.45 63.68 118.38
CA ILE A 709 4.07 63.93 117.07
C ILE A 709 5.03 65.12 117.23
N LEU A 710 6.25 65.02 116.69
CA LEU A 710 7.22 66.11 116.71
C LEU A 710 7.15 66.89 115.41
N THR A 711 7.15 68.21 115.52
CA THR A 711 7.22 69.12 114.36
C THR A 711 8.68 69.48 114.09
N ASN A 712 9.11 69.41 112.83
CA ASN A 712 10.42 69.91 112.40
C ASN A 712 10.49 71.43 112.61
N VAL A 713 11.49 71.88 113.38
CA VAL A 713 11.90 73.27 113.50
C VAL A 713 13.40 73.34 113.22
N THR A 714 13.76 73.67 111.97
CA THR A 714 15.16 73.73 111.49
C THR A 714 15.92 72.43 111.76
N ASP A 715 15.40 71.33 111.20
CA ASP A 715 15.89 69.94 111.25
C ASP A 715 15.89 69.28 112.65
N ILE A 716 15.67 70.08 113.69
CA ILE A 716 15.34 69.62 115.04
C ILE A 716 13.83 69.40 115.11
N TYR A 717 13.42 68.14 115.05
CA TYR A 717 12.07 67.72 115.39
C TYR A 717 11.86 67.94 116.88
N SER A 718 10.80 68.65 117.28
CA SER A 718 10.51 68.94 118.69
C SER A 718 9.02 68.97 119.02
N ALA A 719 8.70 68.71 120.29
CA ALA A 719 7.36 68.84 120.87
C ALA A 719 7.44 69.07 122.39
N ASN A 720 6.46 69.77 122.95
CA ASN A 720 6.34 69.97 124.40
C ASN A 720 5.43 68.88 125.00
N PHE A 721 5.99 68.06 125.89
CA PHE A 721 5.25 67.10 126.71
C PHE A 721 4.83 67.73 128.03
N THR A 722 3.53 67.66 128.36
CA THR A 722 2.93 68.39 129.50
C THR A 722 2.26 67.49 130.54
N ASN A 723 2.18 66.17 130.29
CA ASN A 723 1.48 65.21 131.15
C ASN A 723 2.34 64.74 132.35
N THR A 724 2.82 65.72 133.12
CA THR A 724 3.83 65.58 134.20
C THR A 724 3.23 65.71 135.60
N SER A 725 1.97 65.29 135.77
CA SER A 725 1.22 65.41 137.03
C SER A 725 1.67 64.41 138.10
N LEU A 726 2.26 63.28 137.69
CA LEU A 726 2.78 62.24 138.57
C LEU A 726 4.29 62.40 138.82
N ARG A 727 4.75 61.94 139.99
CA ARG A 727 6.18 61.97 140.37
C ARG A 727 6.83 60.65 140.02
N GLY A 728 7.81 60.66 139.11
CA GLY A 728 8.47 59.45 138.64
C GLY A 728 9.63 59.76 137.70
N ILE A 729 10.17 58.71 137.08
CA ILE A 729 11.07 58.82 135.93
C ILE A 729 10.25 58.54 134.68
N TYR A 730 10.34 59.43 133.70
CA TYR A 730 9.67 59.33 132.41
C TYR A 730 10.71 58.93 131.36
N ASN A 731 10.47 57.82 130.67
CA ASN A 731 11.30 57.32 129.57
C ASN A 731 10.75 57.81 128.23
N VAL A 732 11.61 58.41 127.41
CA VAL A 732 11.28 58.92 126.08
C VAL A 732 11.98 58.06 125.03
N THR A 733 11.25 57.61 124.01
CA THR A 733 11.80 56.94 122.81
C THR A 733 11.40 57.72 121.56
N ILE A 734 12.33 58.05 120.68
CA ILE A 734 12.01 58.62 119.37
C ILE A 734 11.72 57.50 118.37
N ILE A 735 10.62 57.64 117.64
CA ILE A 735 10.20 56.78 116.53
C ILE A 735 10.15 57.64 115.28
N ALA A 736 11.06 57.40 114.34
CA ALA A 736 11.17 58.10 113.06
C ALA A 736 10.89 57.16 111.89
N ASN A 737 10.18 57.67 110.89
CA ASN A 737 9.85 57.00 109.63
C ASN A 737 10.26 57.93 108.47
N ASP A 738 10.89 57.40 107.41
CA ASP A 738 11.15 58.10 106.14
C ASP A 738 9.90 58.19 105.25
N THR A 739 10.08 58.43 103.95
CA THR A 739 9.06 58.37 102.90
C THR A 739 8.79 56.95 102.40
N ALA A 740 9.82 56.10 102.26
CA ALA A 740 9.71 54.73 101.75
C ALA A 740 8.99 53.74 102.69
N GLY A 741 9.04 54.00 104.00
CA GLY A 741 8.47 53.21 105.07
C GLY A 741 9.48 52.58 106.05
N ASN A 742 10.77 52.93 106.05
CA ASN A 742 11.71 52.37 107.02
C ASN A 742 11.60 53.08 108.38
N LEU A 743 11.70 52.29 109.45
CA LEU A 743 11.50 52.74 110.82
C LEU A 743 12.79 52.67 111.64
N ASN A 744 13.11 53.77 112.33
CA ASN A 744 14.06 53.82 113.43
C ASN A 744 13.32 54.09 114.75
N GLY A 745 13.71 53.39 115.81
CA GLY A 745 13.12 53.46 117.16
C GLY A 745 14.13 53.27 118.29
N THR A 746 15.44 53.44 118.04
CA THR A 746 16.50 53.08 119.01
C THR A 746 16.78 54.15 120.07
N GLU A 747 16.62 55.42 119.72
CA GLU A 747 17.11 56.52 120.55
C GLU A 747 16.18 56.80 121.74
N THR A 748 16.76 56.75 122.94
CA THR A 748 16.03 56.93 124.21
C THR A 748 16.70 57.91 125.16
N THR A 749 15.89 58.57 125.99
CA THR A 749 16.36 59.46 127.07
C THR A 749 15.37 59.47 128.23
N THR A 750 15.71 60.10 129.37
CA THR A 750 14.83 60.16 130.54
C THR A 750 14.80 61.54 131.19
N PHE A 751 13.67 61.87 131.83
CA PHE A 751 13.54 63.04 132.72
C PHE A 751 12.81 62.67 134.01
N ARG A 752 12.98 63.47 135.07
CA ARG A 752 12.43 63.17 136.41
C ARG A 752 11.52 64.27 136.95
N ILE A 753 10.34 63.87 137.45
CA ILE A 753 9.39 64.79 138.09
C ILE A 753 9.43 64.68 139.62
N TYR A 754 9.51 65.82 140.31
CA TYR A 754 9.58 65.93 141.77
C TYR A 754 8.52 66.88 142.36
N GLY A 755 8.50 67.02 143.70
CA GLY A 755 7.58 67.91 144.43
C GLY A 755 8.34 68.90 145.31
N CYS A 756 7.78 70.09 145.53
CA CYS A 756 8.39 71.13 146.37
C CYS A 756 8.07 70.94 147.85
N GLY A 757 9.08 71.08 148.71
CA GLY A 757 8.92 71.27 150.16
C GLY A 757 9.49 70.17 151.04
N ASP A 758 10.83 70.03 151.09
CA ASP A 758 11.59 69.78 152.33
C ASP A 758 13.10 70.00 152.12
N THR A 759 13.85 70.20 153.21
CA THR A 759 15.30 70.50 153.23
C THR A 759 15.96 69.96 154.52
N ILE A 760 17.31 69.90 154.60
CA ILE A 760 18.16 69.45 155.75
C ILE A 760 18.38 67.91 155.79
N CYS A 761 19.55 67.34 156.13
CA CYS A 761 20.97 67.65 155.81
C CYS A 761 21.89 66.46 156.26
N ASP A 762 23.19 66.57 155.97
CA ASP A 762 24.23 65.52 156.01
C ASP A 762 24.56 64.89 157.39
N ASN A 763 24.93 63.59 157.40
CA ASN A 763 26.33 63.10 157.59
C ASN A 763 26.43 61.55 157.56
N GLY A 764 27.64 60.98 157.55
CA GLY A 764 27.90 59.57 157.19
C GLY A 764 28.37 58.59 158.29
N GLU A 765 28.92 57.45 157.81
CA GLU A 765 29.53 56.29 158.51
C GLU A 765 28.66 55.11 159.03
N THR A 766 28.53 54.09 158.15
CA THR A 766 28.76 52.64 158.38
C THR A 766 27.95 51.74 159.34
N CYS A 767 27.67 50.54 158.80
CA CYS A 767 27.65 49.20 159.45
C CYS A 767 26.41 48.67 160.21
N SER A 768 26.20 47.35 160.04
CA SER A 768 25.34 46.40 160.79
C SER A 768 23.80 46.52 160.66
N SER A 769 22.99 45.46 160.75
CA SER A 769 23.17 44.02 160.44
C SER A 769 21.83 43.25 160.56
N CYS A 770 21.57 42.28 159.66
CA CYS A 770 20.53 41.23 159.78
C CYS A 770 19.05 41.73 159.75
N GLU A 771 18.01 40.90 159.58
CA GLU A 771 17.92 39.42 159.61
C GLU A 771 16.73 38.87 158.79
N THR A 772 16.91 37.72 158.08
CA THR A 772 15.89 36.72 157.60
C THR A 772 14.68 37.16 156.75
N ASP A 773 14.16 36.42 155.75
CA ASP A 773 14.61 35.30 154.87
C ASP A 773 13.55 35.24 153.71
N CYS A 774 13.30 34.28 152.79
CA CYS A 774 13.76 32.93 152.42
C CYS A 774 13.28 32.69 150.95
N GLY A 775 13.88 31.87 150.07
CA GLY A 775 15.13 31.12 150.11
C GLY A 775 15.19 30.05 148.98
N GLY A 776 16.40 29.74 148.48
CA GLY A 776 16.72 28.63 147.54
C GLY A 776 16.23 28.76 146.09
N CYS A 777 16.83 28.13 145.06
CA CYS A 777 18.11 27.39 144.88
C CYS A 777 18.47 27.45 143.37
N SER A 778 19.61 28.02 142.94
CA SER A 778 20.90 27.36 142.61
C SER A 778 20.84 26.13 141.65
N GLY A 779 21.63 26.02 140.57
CA GLY A 779 22.58 26.98 139.95
C GLY A 779 23.65 26.34 139.01
N LYS A 780 24.63 27.16 138.60
CA LYS A 780 25.97 26.85 137.98
C LYS A 780 26.11 26.30 136.53
N LYS A 781 26.52 27.23 135.65
CA LYS A 781 27.72 27.26 134.76
C LYS A 781 28.39 25.97 134.23
N GLY A 782 28.82 26.06 132.96
CA GLY A 782 30.08 25.50 132.42
C GLY A 782 30.09 25.46 130.90
N CYS A 783 30.96 26.15 130.14
CA CYS A 783 32.11 27.04 130.47
C CYS A 783 31.90 28.45 129.79
N ASN A 784 32.81 29.37 129.43
CA ASN A 784 34.29 29.53 129.31
C ASN A 784 34.99 28.67 128.22
N HIS A 785 36.12 29.05 127.59
CA HIS A 785 37.05 30.20 127.74
C HIS A 785 37.38 30.79 126.35
N ASP A 786 38.21 31.84 126.29
CA ASP A 786 38.37 32.78 125.18
C ASP A 786 39.36 32.32 124.08
N ASP A 787 39.26 32.97 122.92
CA ASP A 787 40.10 32.90 121.70
C ASP A 787 40.19 31.59 120.89
N ASP A 788 39.83 31.71 119.60
CA ASP A 788 40.21 30.91 118.41
C ASP A 788 40.67 29.44 118.58
N LYS A 789 39.76 28.49 118.29
CA LYS A 789 39.90 27.42 117.25
C LYS A 789 38.82 26.33 117.34
N CYS A 790 37.68 26.57 116.71
CA CYS A 790 36.99 25.53 115.94
C CYS A 790 36.67 26.18 114.58
N ASP A 791 37.15 25.59 113.48
CA ASP A 791 37.05 26.18 112.14
C ASP A 791 35.61 26.09 111.57
N SER A 792 35.39 26.64 110.37
CA SER A 792 34.09 26.88 109.70
C SER A 792 33.12 25.70 109.55
N ASP A 793 33.56 24.49 109.90
CA ASP A 793 32.92 23.22 109.55
C ASP A 793 32.48 22.42 110.80
N GLU A 794 32.58 23.00 112.01
CA GLU A 794 32.21 22.36 113.28
C GLU A 794 31.34 23.25 114.16
N TYR A 795 30.55 22.65 115.06
CA TYR A 795 29.91 23.37 116.17
C TYR A 795 30.14 22.63 117.50
N CYS A 796 29.97 23.37 118.60
CA CYS A 796 30.21 22.85 119.95
C CYS A 796 28.94 22.21 120.53
N ASP A 797 28.99 20.90 120.82
CA ASP A 797 27.96 20.18 121.57
C ASP A 797 28.56 19.63 122.87
N ASN A 798 27.84 19.78 123.98
CA ASN A 798 28.18 19.26 125.30
C ASN A 798 29.67 19.42 125.70
N ARG A 799 30.24 20.59 125.38
CA ARG A 799 31.61 21.03 125.72
C ARG A 799 32.74 20.30 124.98
N ASN A 800 32.45 19.73 123.81
CA ASN A 800 33.44 19.31 122.81
C ASN A 800 33.08 19.94 121.46
N CYS A 801 34.05 20.35 120.65
CA CYS A 801 33.78 20.54 119.22
C CYS A 801 33.68 19.17 118.54
N VAL A 802 32.66 19.01 117.69
CA VAL A 802 32.33 17.73 117.03
C VAL A 802 32.20 17.93 115.53
N LYS A 803 32.88 17.04 114.80
CA LYS A 803 33.09 17.13 113.37
C LYS A 803 32.11 16.22 112.62
N VAL A 804 31.23 16.81 111.81
CA VAL A 804 30.39 16.03 110.89
C VAL A 804 31.26 15.58 109.72
N GLN A 805 31.40 14.27 109.52
CA GLN A 805 32.34 13.73 108.54
C GLN A 805 31.88 13.96 107.10
N CYS A 806 32.58 14.82 106.37
CA CYS A 806 32.52 14.83 104.91
C CYS A 806 33.18 13.57 104.33
N GLY A 807 32.55 12.98 103.31
CA GLY A 807 33.27 12.26 102.27
C GLY A 807 33.97 13.25 101.34
N CYS A 808 35.21 12.93 100.95
CA CYS A 808 36.03 13.71 100.02
C CYS A 808 35.34 14.06 98.68
N GLY A 809 35.69 15.14 97.97
CA GLY A 809 36.73 16.15 98.26
C GLY A 809 36.80 17.26 97.20
N VAL A 810 37.71 18.23 97.37
CA VAL A 810 37.70 19.52 96.66
C VAL A 810 38.37 19.48 95.28
N ALA A 811 37.63 19.82 94.22
CA ALA A 811 38.11 20.48 93.00
C ALA A 811 36.92 21.10 92.24
N GLY A 812 37.14 22.16 91.45
CA GLY A 812 36.04 22.97 90.89
C GLY A 812 35.41 22.46 89.60
N ASN A 813 34.19 22.97 89.36
CA ASN A 813 33.40 22.94 88.12
C ASN A 813 32.58 21.65 87.84
N HIS A 814 31.42 21.83 87.17
CA HIS A 814 30.42 20.83 86.73
C HIS A 814 29.49 20.16 87.77
N THR A 815 28.47 19.48 87.24
CA THR A 815 27.18 19.08 87.85
C THR A 815 26.91 17.55 87.70
N CYS A 816 25.64 17.11 87.85
CA CYS A 816 25.07 15.77 87.55
C CYS A 816 25.16 14.72 88.67
N TYR A 817 24.26 13.73 88.81
CA TYR A 817 22.84 13.54 88.42
C TYR A 817 22.34 12.26 89.15
N GLU A 818 21.06 12.19 89.55
CA GLU A 818 20.20 10.98 89.38
C GLU A 818 18.75 11.22 89.83
N TYR A 819 17.82 11.24 88.87
CA TYR A 819 16.42 10.81 89.00
C TYR A 819 15.90 10.50 87.59
N GLU A 820 15.11 9.44 87.46
CA GLU A 820 14.53 9.02 86.17
C GLU A 820 13.39 9.96 85.75
N CYS A 821 13.47 10.55 84.53
CA CYS A 821 12.34 10.87 83.62
C CYS A 821 12.82 11.74 82.43
N CYS A 822 13.40 11.14 81.39
CA CYS A 822 13.60 11.86 80.12
C CYS A 822 12.28 11.96 79.35
N SER A 823 11.80 13.18 79.13
CA SER A 823 10.70 13.46 78.22
C SER A 823 11.23 13.65 76.78
N ALA A 824 10.38 14.05 75.84
CA ALA A 824 10.74 14.16 74.41
C ALA A 824 11.71 15.33 74.05
N GLN A 825 12.44 15.88 75.03
CA GLN A 825 13.36 17.02 74.84
C GLN A 825 14.86 16.66 74.99
N ASP A 826 15.21 15.48 75.51
CA ASP A 826 16.60 15.10 75.81
C ASP A 826 17.31 14.31 74.68
N CYS A 827 16.58 13.79 73.69
CA CYS A 827 17.17 13.17 72.49
C CYS A 827 17.58 14.25 71.45
N ARG A 828 18.61 13.98 70.64
CA ARG A 828 19.05 14.91 69.57
C ARG A 828 18.08 14.87 68.37
N LYS A 829 18.14 15.89 67.49
CA LYS A 829 17.23 16.12 66.35
C LYS A 829 17.14 14.97 65.32
N ASP A 830 18.04 14.00 65.40
CA ASP A 830 18.24 12.85 64.54
C ASP A 830 17.86 11.50 65.22
N GLN A 831 17.15 11.57 66.36
CA GLN A 831 16.71 10.41 67.15
C GLN A 831 15.23 10.46 67.56
N GLN A 832 14.63 9.30 67.83
CA GLN A 832 13.34 9.17 68.53
C GLN A 832 13.44 8.24 69.74
N CYS A 833 12.54 8.42 70.71
CA CYS A 833 12.47 7.63 71.94
C CYS A 833 11.48 6.46 71.78
N SER A 834 11.88 5.27 72.23
CA SER A 834 11.05 4.05 72.18
C SER A 834 10.29 3.79 73.48
N SER A 835 9.33 2.85 73.46
CA SER A 835 8.50 2.43 74.60
C SER A 835 9.26 1.71 75.73
N SER A 836 10.60 1.75 75.73
CA SER A 836 11.50 1.28 76.80
C SER A 836 12.47 2.37 77.29
N HIS A 837 12.14 3.65 77.06
CA HIS A 837 12.85 4.83 77.56
C HIS A 837 14.34 4.92 77.15
N MET A 838 14.62 4.67 75.87
CA MET A 838 15.95 4.90 75.25
C MET A 838 15.80 5.57 73.87
N CYS A 839 16.68 6.54 73.56
CA CYS A 839 16.79 7.18 72.25
C CYS A 839 17.43 6.25 71.19
N GLN A 840 16.98 6.31 69.93
CA GLN A 840 17.53 5.54 68.81
C GLN A 840 17.70 6.40 67.55
N ASN A 841 18.78 6.18 66.78
CA ASN A 841 19.10 6.91 65.54
C ASN A 841 18.17 6.54 64.37
N ILE A 842 17.87 7.52 63.53
CA ILE A 842 17.25 7.31 62.21
C ILE A 842 18.35 7.22 61.14
N PRO A 843 18.37 6.19 60.24
CA PRO A 843 19.31 6.14 59.13
C PRO A 843 19.01 7.20 58.06
N ALA A 844 20.01 7.99 57.70
CA ALA A 844 19.91 8.99 56.62
C ALA A 844 20.25 8.41 55.24
N VAL A 845 19.59 8.93 54.20
CA VAL A 845 20.04 8.84 52.80
C VAL A 845 20.44 10.25 52.38
N ASN A 846 21.65 10.40 51.84
CA ASN A 846 22.28 11.70 51.62
C ASN A 846 22.15 12.17 50.17
N GLU A 847 21.86 13.47 50.00
CA GLU A 847 22.65 14.32 49.10
C GLU A 847 23.04 15.61 49.84
N ASN A 848 24.31 16.00 49.81
CA ASN A 848 24.67 17.42 49.85
C ASN A 848 26.14 17.76 49.52
N ASN A 849 26.27 18.73 48.63
CA ASN A 849 27.22 19.85 48.67
C ASN A 849 28.73 19.68 48.40
N THR A 850 29.41 20.84 48.35
CA THR A 850 30.57 21.08 47.47
C THR A 850 31.73 21.86 48.10
N VAL A 851 32.95 21.46 47.71
CA VAL A 851 34.12 22.32 47.37
C VAL A 851 34.73 23.24 48.46
N LYS A 852 35.98 22.93 48.86
CA LYS A 852 37.18 23.78 48.63
C LYS A 852 38.52 23.06 48.97
N ASN A 853 39.59 23.57 48.34
CA ASN A 853 41.05 23.56 48.60
C ASN A 853 41.63 22.82 49.85
N GLU A 854 42.88 22.32 49.89
CA GLU A 854 44.09 22.73 49.15
C GLU A 854 45.25 21.67 49.13
N THR A 855 46.17 21.80 48.16
CA THR A 855 47.59 21.31 48.14
C THR A 855 48.04 19.88 48.51
N GLY A 856 48.70 19.21 47.53
CA GLY A 856 49.89 18.35 47.72
C GLY A 856 49.66 16.85 48.00
N SER A 857 50.56 15.91 47.67
CA SER A 857 51.79 15.91 46.83
C SER A 857 52.27 14.45 46.61
N GLN A 858 53.31 14.22 45.79
CA GLN A 858 53.97 12.91 45.45
C GLN A 858 53.13 11.97 44.54
N ASN A 859 53.56 11.59 43.33
CA ASN A 859 54.65 10.67 42.90
C ASN A 859 54.29 9.16 43.10
N GLN A 860 54.59 8.24 42.16
CA GLN A 860 55.63 8.26 41.11
C GLN A 860 55.32 7.38 39.86
N THR A 861 55.62 7.92 38.66
CA THR A 861 56.20 7.30 37.42
C THR A 861 55.85 5.85 36.96
N ALA A 862 55.35 5.59 35.73
CA ALA A 862 55.93 5.73 34.35
C ALA A 862 56.65 4.43 33.86
N PRO A 863 56.81 4.10 32.54
CA PRO A 863 57.17 4.94 31.35
C PRO A 863 56.01 5.15 30.33
N GLN A 864 55.96 6.08 29.34
CA GLN A 864 56.91 6.74 28.39
C GLN A 864 57.40 5.80 27.25
N ASN A 865 57.50 6.17 25.95
CA ASN A 865 57.61 7.46 25.21
C ASN A 865 56.81 7.40 23.85
N ARG A 866 56.17 8.48 23.35
CA ARG A 866 56.58 9.47 22.29
C ARG A 866 56.85 8.90 20.88
N THR A 867 56.62 9.60 19.75
CA THR A 867 56.33 11.03 19.40
C THR A 867 55.11 11.14 18.46
N GLY A 868 54.24 12.17 18.45
CA GLY A 868 54.44 13.57 17.98
C GLY A 868 54.06 13.71 16.48
N SER A 869 53.44 14.76 15.94
CA SER A 869 52.99 16.08 16.45
C SER A 869 51.95 16.69 15.48
N GLY A 870 51.06 17.59 15.91
CA GLY A 870 50.22 18.40 15.00
C GLY A 870 48.86 18.86 15.56
N ASN A 871 48.76 20.12 15.98
CA ASN A 871 47.50 20.79 16.27
C ASN A 871 46.94 21.44 14.99
N GLN A 872 45.64 21.29 14.71
CA GLN A 872 44.87 22.40 14.14
C GLN A 872 43.38 22.30 14.46
N THR A 873 42.84 23.37 15.04
CA THR A 873 41.41 23.60 15.18
C THR A 873 40.81 24.03 13.85
N VAL A 874 39.69 23.43 13.45
CA VAL A 874 38.77 24.02 12.47
C VAL A 874 37.46 24.32 13.18
N SER A 875 37.06 25.59 13.16
CA SER A 875 35.72 26.02 13.57
C SER A 875 34.77 25.84 12.39
N GLY A 876 33.63 25.21 12.62
CA GLY A 876 32.57 25.07 11.62
C GLY A 876 31.32 24.45 12.23
N ASN A 877 30.20 25.18 12.17
CA ASN A 877 28.89 24.57 12.38
C ASN A 877 28.60 23.66 11.19
N GLN A 878 28.66 22.34 11.36
CA GLN A 878 28.02 21.43 10.42
C GLN A 878 26.54 21.30 10.82
N THR A 879 25.67 21.75 9.94
CA THR A 879 24.22 21.53 10.00
C THR A 879 23.90 20.05 9.78
N GLU A 880 22.74 19.59 10.24
CA GLU A 880 22.39 18.16 10.19
C GLU A 880 22.27 17.59 8.76
N GLU A 881 22.14 18.44 7.75
CA GLU A 881 22.11 18.06 6.34
C GLU A 881 23.49 17.59 5.82
N ASN A 882 24.58 18.18 6.31
CA ASN A 882 25.96 17.91 5.85
C ASN A 882 26.41 16.47 6.14
N LEU A 883 25.88 15.86 7.20
CA LEU A 883 26.23 14.51 7.67
C LEU A 883 25.19 13.46 7.25
N ARG A 884 24.50 13.68 6.13
CA ARG A 884 23.68 12.67 5.44
C ARG A 884 24.52 11.90 4.41
N LEU A 885 24.17 10.63 4.17
CA LEU A 885 24.73 9.84 3.07
C LEU A 885 23.95 10.11 1.77
N VAL A 886 24.65 10.28 0.66
CA VAL A 886 24.08 10.47 -0.68
C VAL A 886 24.70 9.42 -1.62
N LEU A 887 23.86 8.67 -2.34
CA LEU A 887 24.28 7.67 -3.32
C LEU A 887 24.05 8.20 -4.74
N GLU A 888 25.05 8.10 -5.62
CA GLU A 888 24.89 8.46 -7.03
C GLU A 888 23.81 7.58 -7.70
N ALA A 889 23.01 8.19 -8.57
CA ALA A 889 22.00 7.47 -9.35
C ALA A 889 22.66 6.55 -10.39
N LEU A 890 22.07 5.36 -10.56
CA LEU A 890 22.49 4.40 -11.58
C LEU A 890 22.36 5.02 -12.98
N LYS A 891 23.49 5.10 -13.70
CA LYS A 891 23.49 5.50 -15.12
C LYS A 891 23.37 4.24 -15.97
N ASN A 892 22.41 4.26 -16.91
CA ASN A 892 21.99 3.21 -17.82
C ASN A 892 23.04 2.09 -18.01
N ALA A 893 22.79 0.94 -17.39
CA ALA A 893 23.70 -0.21 -17.40
C ALA A 893 22.98 -1.44 -17.96
N ASN A 894 23.66 -2.20 -18.80
CA ASN A 894 23.14 -3.46 -19.33
C ASN A 894 23.53 -4.65 -18.45
N LYS A 895 22.67 -5.67 -18.46
CA LYS A 895 22.96 -6.97 -17.86
C LYS A 895 24.27 -7.55 -18.40
N GLY A 896 25.24 -7.75 -17.51
CA GLY A 896 26.60 -8.23 -17.79
C GLY A 896 27.70 -7.18 -17.62
N GLU A 897 27.37 -5.89 -17.52
CA GLU A 897 28.35 -4.81 -17.35
C GLU A 897 28.83 -4.68 -15.88
N ASN A 898 30.04 -4.14 -15.69
CA ASN A 898 30.54 -3.74 -14.37
C ASN A 898 30.24 -2.25 -14.15
N VAL A 899 29.41 -1.95 -13.15
CA VAL A 899 28.96 -0.59 -12.84
C VAL A 899 29.65 -0.10 -11.58
N THR A 900 30.20 1.11 -11.64
CA THR A 900 30.81 1.80 -10.49
C THR A 900 29.95 2.97 -10.06
N LEU A 901 29.65 3.06 -8.76
CA LEU A 901 28.87 4.14 -8.16
C LEU A 901 29.67 4.79 -7.02
N THR A 902 29.50 6.11 -6.86
CA THR A 902 30.10 6.87 -5.75
C THR A 902 29.08 7.10 -4.63
N VAL A 903 29.57 7.15 -3.39
CA VAL A 903 28.83 7.63 -2.22
C VAL A 903 29.50 8.90 -1.70
N THR A 904 28.69 9.92 -1.43
CA THR A 904 29.14 11.21 -0.87
C THR A 904 28.42 11.56 0.42
N ASP A 905 28.89 12.59 1.11
CA ASP A 905 28.12 13.30 2.12
C ASP A 905 27.13 14.31 1.47
N GLY A 906 26.44 15.09 2.30
CA GLY A 906 25.51 16.13 1.85
C GLY A 906 26.18 17.33 1.16
N ASP A 907 27.48 17.54 1.39
CA ASP A 907 28.30 18.57 0.73
C ASP A 907 28.93 18.07 -0.59
N GLY A 908 28.77 16.79 -0.93
CA GLY A 908 29.31 16.16 -2.13
C GLY A 908 30.73 15.60 -1.99
N ASN A 909 31.30 15.56 -0.78
CA ASN A 909 32.62 14.95 -0.55
C ASN A 909 32.52 13.42 -0.60
N ARG A 910 33.48 12.78 -1.25
CA ARG A 910 33.57 11.32 -1.44
C ARG A 910 33.82 10.59 -0.11
N LEU A 911 33.03 9.56 0.18
CA LEU A 911 33.07 8.86 1.47
C LEU A 911 33.68 7.45 1.38
N PRO A 912 34.94 7.24 1.84
CA PRO A 912 35.53 5.91 1.93
C PRO A 912 34.95 5.11 3.10
N ASN A 913 35.08 3.79 3.03
CA ASN A 913 34.62 2.85 4.07
C ASN A 913 33.11 2.95 4.42
N VAL A 914 32.27 3.30 3.45
CA VAL A 914 30.81 3.11 3.52
C VAL A 914 30.50 1.66 3.18
N THR A 915 29.61 1.01 3.93
CA THR A 915 29.08 -0.31 3.58
C THR A 915 27.89 -0.14 2.63
N VAL A 916 27.91 -0.75 1.45
CA VAL A 916 26.82 -0.66 0.47
C VAL A 916 26.26 -2.03 0.14
N ARG A 917 24.98 -2.22 0.39
CA ARG A 917 24.22 -3.45 0.16
C ARG A 917 23.40 -3.31 -1.12
N VAL A 918 23.66 -4.17 -2.09
CA VAL A 918 23.01 -4.21 -3.41
C VAL A 918 22.04 -5.39 -3.43
N ILE A 919 20.77 -5.13 -3.76
CA ILE A 919 19.68 -6.09 -3.80
C ILE A 919 19.18 -6.20 -5.24
N PHE A 920 19.30 -7.39 -5.84
CA PHE A 920 18.91 -7.69 -7.21
C PHE A 920 17.42 -8.11 -7.32
N PRO A 921 16.81 -8.08 -8.52
CA PRO A 921 15.41 -8.51 -8.75
C PRO A 921 15.05 -9.90 -8.20
N SER A 922 16.00 -10.85 -8.21
CA SER A 922 15.85 -12.20 -7.61
C SER A 922 15.76 -12.21 -6.08
N GLY A 923 16.02 -11.09 -5.42
CA GLY A 923 16.25 -11.00 -3.97
C GLY A 923 17.68 -11.35 -3.55
N GLU A 924 18.58 -11.73 -4.46
CA GLU A 924 20.00 -11.90 -4.12
C GLU A 924 20.56 -10.59 -3.57
N THR A 925 21.28 -10.65 -2.46
CA THR A 925 21.92 -9.49 -1.85
C THR A 925 23.44 -9.66 -1.81
N ARG A 926 24.19 -8.66 -2.28
CA ARG A 926 25.66 -8.58 -2.17
C ARG A 926 26.08 -7.30 -1.44
N THR A 927 27.08 -7.39 -0.57
CA THR A 927 27.59 -6.25 0.20
C THR A 927 28.99 -5.87 -0.28
N TYR A 928 29.22 -4.57 -0.43
CA TYR A 928 30.47 -3.95 -0.87
C TYR A 928 30.91 -2.90 0.15
N THR A 929 32.16 -2.45 0.04
CA THR A 929 32.70 -1.32 0.81
C THR A 929 33.30 -0.30 -0.16
N THR A 930 33.10 0.99 0.08
CA THR A 930 33.67 2.03 -0.77
C THR A 930 35.18 2.18 -0.57
N ASP A 931 35.90 2.37 -1.69
CA ASP A 931 37.34 2.64 -1.73
C ASP A 931 37.72 4.02 -1.17
N ASP A 932 39.01 4.35 -1.16
CA ASP A 932 39.53 5.66 -0.72
C ASP A 932 38.93 6.86 -1.51
N ASN A 933 38.37 6.63 -2.69
CA ASN A 933 37.69 7.63 -3.53
C ASN A 933 36.16 7.60 -3.36
N GLY A 934 35.63 6.88 -2.38
CA GLY A 934 34.20 6.76 -2.11
C GLY A 934 33.41 5.93 -3.12
N GLN A 935 34.06 5.06 -3.90
CA GLN A 935 33.44 4.28 -4.97
C GLN A 935 33.37 2.78 -4.66
N PHE A 936 32.33 2.12 -5.16
CA PHE A 936 32.24 0.66 -5.21
C PHE A 936 31.82 0.20 -6.61
N THR A 937 32.26 -0.99 -7.01
CA THR A 937 31.94 -1.59 -8.32
C THR A 937 31.21 -2.92 -8.12
N PHE A 938 30.12 -3.12 -8.85
CA PHE A 938 29.36 -4.37 -8.87
C PHE A 938 29.07 -4.81 -10.32
N THR A 939 28.86 -6.11 -10.54
CA THR A 939 28.43 -6.62 -11.85
C THR A 939 26.92 -6.65 -11.93
N ALA A 940 26.36 -6.13 -13.03
CA ALA A 940 24.96 -6.15 -13.38
C ALA A 940 24.48 -7.57 -13.76
N SER A 941 24.41 -8.50 -12.80
CA SER A 941 24.10 -9.93 -13.09
C SER A 941 22.65 -10.20 -13.54
N GLU A 942 21.73 -9.27 -13.28
CA GLU A 942 20.29 -9.39 -13.58
C GLU A 942 19.77 -8.08 -14.19
N GLY A 943 18.71 -8.16 -15.00
CA GLY A 943 18.00 -6.99 -15.53
C GLY A 943 16.68 -6.79 -14.80
N GLY A 944 16.27 -5.53 -14.62
CA GLY A 944 15.19 -5.09 -13.73
C GLY A 944 15.67 -4.10 -12.67
N THR A 945 14.81 -3.74 -11.72
CA THR A 945 15.12 -2.79 -10.65
C THR A 945 16.08 -3.37 -9.62
N VAL A 946 17.19 -2.67 -9.38
CA VAL A 946 18.15 -2.94 -8.31
C VAL A 946 18.04 -1.88 -7.23
N ARG A 947 18.04 -2.32 -5.97
CA ARG A 947 18.00 -1.44 -4.79
C ARG A 947 19.36 -1.41 -4.10
N PHE A 948 19.77 -0.23 -3.69
CA PHE A 948 21.05 0.07 -3.04
C PHE A 948 20.77 0.63 -1.64
N GLU A 949 21.43 0.11 -0.62
CA GLU A 949 21.33 0.57 0.76
C GLU A 949 22.74 0.84 1.30
N ALA A 950 23.09 2.11 1.51
CA ALA A 950 24.41 2.54 1.96
C ALA A 950 24.38 2.98 3.43
N SER A 951 25.34 2.50 4.23
CA SER A 951 25.43 2.73 5.68
C SER A 951 26.85 3.01 6.16
N LYS A 952 26.99 3.90 7.16
CA LYS A 952 28.27 4.28 7.75
C LYS A 952 28.10 4.77 9.19
N GLU A 953 28.92 4.24 10.10
CA GLU A 953 28.98 4.73 11.49
C GLU A 953 29.60 6.14 11.58
N GLY A 954 29.15 6.93 12.54
CA GLY A 954 29.64 8.31 12.78
C GLY A 954 28.95 9.40 11.96
N TYR A 955 28.08 9.04 11.02
CA TYR A 955 27.11 9.95 10.39
C TYR A 955 25.84 9.97 11.28
N ILE A 956 25.14 11.12 11.38
CA ILE A 956 24.52 11.58 12.66
C ILE A 956 23.69 10.54 13.42
N GLY A 957 23.93 10.50 14.75
CA GLY A 957 22.86 10.17 15.71
C GLY A 957 23.10 8.97 16.64
N ALA A 958 24.33 8.43 16.70
CA ALA A 958 24.64 7.17 17.40
C ALA A 958 23.81 5.95 16.92
N GLN A 959 23.19 6.08 15.74
CA GLN A 959 22.54 5.04 14.98
C GLN A 959 23.07 5.11 13.53
N SER A 960 22.99 4.03 12.78
CA SER A 960 23.56 3.99 11.43
C SER A 960 22.73 4.83 10.45
N ALA A 961 23.26 5.98 10.04
CA ALA A 961 22.76 6.70 8.87
C ALA A 961 22.66 5.74 7.68
N THR A 962 21.50 5.71 7.02
CA THR A 962 21.21 4.77 5.94
C THR A 962 20.57 5.51 4.76
N ALA A 963 21.18 5.43 3.58
CA ALA A 963 20.63 5.97 2.33
C ALA A 963 20.16 4.84 1.42
N VAL A 964 18.92 4.95 0.92
CA VAL A 964 18.33 3.97 -0.01
C VAL A 964 18.14 4.63 -1.37
N LYS A 965 18.51 3.92 -2.45
CA LYS A 965 18.30 4.35 -3.83
C LYS A 965 17.91 3.16 -4.70
N GLU A 966 17.14 3.40 -5.74
CA GLU A 966 16.78 2.38 -6.74
C GLU A 966 17.27 2.84 -8.13
N GLY A 967 17.54 1.87 -9.00
CA GLY A 967 17.98 2.08 -10.37
C GLY A 967 17.74 0.85 -11.24
N GLU A 968 17.48 1.05 -12.52
CA GLU A 968 17.07 -0.01 -13.45
C GLU A 968 18.24 -0.50 -14.31
N ILE A 969 18.38 -1.83 -14.43
CA ILE A 969 19.35 -2.48 -15.32
C ILE A 969 18.62 -3.04 -16.54
N THR A 970 19.02 -2.63 -17.74
CA THR A 970 18.39 -3.10 -18.97
C THR A 970 18.85 -4.50 -19.35
N ASN A 971 17.92 -5.37 -19.72
CA ASN A 971 18.24 -6.54 -20.54
C ASN A 971 18.55 -6.01 -21.96
N GLY A 972 19.82 -5.72 -22.23
CA GLY A 972 20.26 -4.96 -23.40
C GLY A 972 19.76 -5.56 -24.72
N SER A 973 19.16 -4.72 -25.57
CA SER A 973 18.70 -5.08 -26.90
C SER A 973 19.82 -5.01 -27.94
N GLU A 974 19.72 -5.84 -28.98
CA GLU A 974 20.63 -5.76 -30.12
C GLU A 974 20.40 -4.45 -30.90
N THR A 975 21.44 -3.66 -31.12
CA THR A 975 21.34 -2.40 -31.87
C THR A 975 21.25 -2.65 -33.38
N PRO A 976 20.36 -1.96 -34.12
CA PRO A 976 20.13 -2.22 -35.54
C PRO A 976 21.28 -1.71 -36.43
N PRO A 977 21.77 -2.50 -37.41
CA PRO A 977 22.83 -2.08 -38.32
C PRO A 977 22.31 -1.25 -39.51
N PRO A 978 23.10 -0.31 -40.06
CA PRO A 978 22.75 0.43 -41.26
C PRO A 978 22.82 -0.43 -42.54
N GLN A 979 21.86 -0.20 -43.45
CA GLN A 979 21.80 -0.78 -44.80
C GLN A 979 22.71 -0.01 -45.79
N PRO A 980 23.09 -0.58 -46.95
CA PRO A 980 23.51 -1.98 -47.15
C PRO A 980 24.72 -2.11 -48.11
N GLN A 981 25.61 -3.10 -47.92
CA GLN A 981 26.52 -3.56 -49.01
C GLN A 981 26.78 -5.07 -48.99
N ASN A 982 26.58 -5.68 -50.17
CA ASN A 982 27.13 -6.93 -50.71
C ASN A 982 27.18 -8.22 -49.85
N LEU A 983 26.35 -9.19 -50.26
CA LEU A 983 26.50 -10.63 -50.03
C LEU A 983 27.89 -11.14 -50.49
N PRO A 984 28.44 -12.17 -49.81
CA PRO A 984 28.17 -13.55 -50.26
C PRO A 984 27.73 -14.50 -49.14
N SER A 985 27.38 -15.74 -49.51
CA SER A 985 26.66 -16.73 -48.68
C SER A 985 27.56 -17.76 -47.97
N ASP A 986 27.10 -18.27 -46.82
CA ASP A 986 27.31 -19.67 -46.39
C ASP A 986 26.02 -20.24 -45.75
N ARG A 987 25.82 -21.56 -45.81
CA ARG A 987 24.58 -22.28 -45.46
C ARG A 987 24.75 -23.20 -44.24
N ARG A 988 24.33 -22.80 -43.02
CA ARG A 988 24.44 -23.69 -41.82
C ARG A 988 23.29 -23.64 -40.80
N TYR A 989 22.02 -23.72 -41.20
CA TYR A 989 20.90 -23.87 -40.23
C TYR A 989 19.77 -24.86 -40.59
N ILE A 990 20.01 -25.82 -41.48
CA ILE A 990 18.99 -26.80 -41.92
C ILE A 990 18.77 -27.96 -40.92
N TRP A 991 19.76 -28.28 -40.07
CA TRP A 991 19.74 -29.51 -39.28
C TRP A 991 18.80 -29.51 -38.05
N VAL A 992 18.44 -28.35 -37.50
CA VAL A 992 17.63 -28.27 -36.27
C VAL A 992 16.14 -28.51 -36.55
N LEU A 993 15.61 -27.92 -37.64
CA LEU A 993 14.19 -28.06 -38.01
C LEU A 993 13.83 -29.48 -38.44
N ALA A 994 14.75 -30.22 -39.07
CA ALA A 994 14.56 -31.61 -39.46
C ALA A 994 14.38 -32.55 -38.24
N ALA A 995 15.05 -32.27 -37.12
CA ALA A 995 14.99 -33.11 -35.92
C ALA A 995 13.62 -33.06 -35.23
N LEU A 996 13.03 -31.86 -35.12
CA LEU A 996 11.72 -31.65 -34.48
C LEU A 996 10.58 -32.31 -35.27
N LEU A 997 10.64 -32.25 -36.61
CA LEU A 997 9.60 -32.79 -37.49
C LEU A 997 9.52 -34.33 -37.43
N ILE A 998 10.66 -35.01 -37.20
CA ILE A 998 10.72 -36.47 -37.00
C ILE A 998 10.06 -36.89 -35.68
N ILE A 999 10.22 -36.10 -34.61
CA ILE A 999 9.65 -36.41 -33.28
C ILE A 999 8.11 -36.35 -33.30
N GLY A 1000 7.52 -35.37 -34.02
CA GLY A 1000 6.06 -35.28 -34.18
C GLY A 1000 5.42 -36.46 -34.94
N LEU A 1001 6.12 -37.00 -35.94
CA LEU A 1001 5.66 -38.17 -36.71
C LEU A 1001 5.72 -39.48 -35.90
N ALA A 1002 6.63 -39.59 -34.92
CA ALA A 1002 6.68 -40.77 -34.05
C ALA A 1002 5.47 -40.85 -33.10
N ALA A 1003 5.05 -39.72 -32.52
CA ALA A 1003 3.93 -39.67 -31.56
C ALA A 1003 2.58 -40.07 -32.18
N THR A 1004 2.31 -39.61 -33.41
CA THR A 1004 1.05 -39.88 -34.13
C THR A 1004 0.89 -41.35 -34.53
N LEU A 1005 1.98 -42.03 -34.89
CA LEU A 1005 1.97 -43.47 -35.22
C LEU A 1005 1.64 -44.35 -34.00
N VAL A 1006 2.12 -44.00 -32.80
CA VAL A 1006 1.82 -44.74 -31.56
C VAL A 1006 0.32 -44.66 -31.22
N PHE A 1007 -0.31 -43.49 -31.42
CA PHE A 1007 -1.74 -43.30 -31.14
C PHE A 1007 -2.63 -44.13 -32.10
N LEU A 1008 -2.24 -44.24 -33.37
CA LEU A 1008 -2.91 -45.07 -34.37
C LEU A 1008 -2.79 -46.58 -34.08
N ALA A 1009 -1.66 -47.04 -33.55
CA ALA A 1009 -1.45 -48.45 -33.21
C ALA A 1009 -2.41 -48.93 -32.10
N LEU A 1010 -2.66 -48.11 -31.08
CA LEU A 1010 -3.51 -48.47 -29.94
C LEU A 1010 -4.99 -48.63 -30.32
N ARG A 1011 -5.48 -47.92 -31.33
CA ARG A 1011 -6.90 -47.97 -31.75
C ARG A 1011 -7.33 -49.29 -32.40
N LYS A 1012 -6.40 -50.14 -32.86
CA LYS A 1012 -6.72 -51.36 -33.64
C LYS A 1012 -7.04 -52.63 -32.81
N LYS A 1013 -6.90 -52.63 -31.48
CA LYS A 1013 -6.95 -53.86 -30.65
C LYS A 1013 -8.28 -54.13 -29.89
N LYS A 1014 -9.40 -53.49 -30.24
CA LYS A 1014 -10.71 -53.68 -29.57
C LYS A 1014 -11.90 -53.96 -30.53
N ARG A 1015 -11.82 -55.03 -31.32
CA ARG A 1015 -13.00 -55.70 -31.92
C ARG A 1015 -12.87 -57.24 -31.90
N ARG A 1016 -13.42 -57.87 -30.86
CA ARG A 1016 -13.92 -59.26 -30.88
C ARG A 1016 -15.36 -59.25 -30.35
N LYS A 1017 -16.23 -60.04 -30.97
CA LYS A 1017 -17.66 -60.16 -30.65
C LYS A 1017 -17.90 -61.23 -29.58
N THR A 1018 -18.90 -61.02 -28.74
CA THR A 1018 -19.72 -62.06 -28.07
C THR A 1018 -21.15 -61.51 -27.90
N PRO A 1019 -22.20 -62.34 -27.73
CA PRO A 1019 -23.49 -62.04 -28.37
C PRO A 1019 -24.73 -61.95 -27.44
N GLY A 1020 -25.71 -61.16 -27.90
CA GLY A 1020 -27.15 -61.40 -27.75
C GLY A 1020 -27.82 -61.07 -26.41
N ILE A 1021 -29.06 -60.56 -26.48
CA ILE A 1021 -30.29 -61.20 -25.95
C ILE A 1021 -31.48 -60.25 -26.19
N LYS A 1022 -32.60 -60.83 -26.68
CA LYS A 1022 -33.85 -60.18 -27.12
C LYS A 1022 -33.74 -59.36 -28.42
#